data_AF-A0A1F7GZF4-F1
#
_entry.id   AF-A0A1F7GZF4-F1
#
_cell.length_a   1.000
_cell.length_b   1.000
_cell.length_c   1.000
_cell.angle_alpha   90.00
_cell.angle_beta   90.00
_cell.angle_gamma   90.00
#
_symmetry.space_group_name_H-M   'P 1'
#
loop_
_entity.id
_entity.type
_entity.pdbx_description
1 polymer ?
#
loop_
_entity_poly.entity_id
_entity_poly.type
_entity_poly.pdbx_seq_one_letter_code
_entity_poly.pdbx_strand_id
1 'polypeptide(L)'
;MKNYRYDHIDFLRTVAIIVIIITHALSYYLSDRLIFTIWNYLHFVVIGLVFCSGYVLTAKYKNAFSGFSSTMSWYWKRLVRLLIPFYLYLVAHYSLWYLFPRYFDGLGLKKSPEFIIQSILLIGGIDFNWFPFLFIQLTILFPLIIRSLRKKLLLLLFISFSLASTFYFTLTSFQGGGYRYVMWASWINIIFLSIFIHSKEKKGNSLPTIIKRYLIIGSMAFIFFFLTVRFTNSTFSELVLTRHKYPPDAIYLTYGIAITCFMLIVSRIDVLYRGFLRRIFQYISQRSYQLFFIHYIALDFIFKISKGLSFWSIPAVRTILVILLSLGITYFISIIAKIKNGGFRIHKLVLIFLGFILVWFLIKNLHGCLIIDKNPVARSSVLEWIQKPAAIRFVGKHDRTYISWIGNRGKVQMRFYDHKNKTFSEIYTVDDLYPDYGIEAQDDHNAPSLLILPDGQLLIFYVVHDVNGAFFMKTSVGAEDIFSWSERKRINDPDAHTTYNYPQAKRLNNGNIVLFYRRGVYYNSDEYFKISSDGGQNWGDPIKLIDFADDGVYAFVYTSGNQIHVAWNKAVSIPPKENVYYTYSDDGGVNWKKREGTDLMLPITEVNADLVFDSGDKPDFVWDIVVDEGYNPFIVFAYKDDPYHEFRFARWNGSSWVMSSITSSSMLYDSGNFFSGGIVIDPNNVYKVYLSKKRAKLEIESWISSDFGETWKKSESITQNSLVDNFRPQVVQNYAENFRLVWSSGIYEGLINSQWSGFEKVNIQSELTKAYIPSSCNFLAGSWLWLIH
;
A
#
# COMPACT_ATOMS: atom_id res chain seq x y z
N MET A 1 26.42 14.77 -39.09
CA MET A 1 26.00 15.79 -38.10
C MET A 1 26.87 15.64 -36.85
N LYS A 2 27.66 16.65 -36.46
CA LYS A 2 28.46 16.62 -35.22
C LYS A 2 27.55 16.32 -34.02
N ASN A 3 27.91 15.32 -33.20
CA ASN A 3 27.21 15.03 -31.95
C ASN A 3 27.49 16.15 -30.96
N TYR A 4 26.69 17.22 -30.98
CA TYR A 4 26.72 18.26 -29.95
C TYR A 4 26.27 17.62 -28.63
N ARG A 5 27.23 17.36 -27.75
CA ARG A 5 26.97 16.99 -26.36
C ARG A 5 27.02 18.23 -25.49
N TYR A 6 26.07 18.31 -24.56
CA TYR A 6 25.97 19.39 -23.60
C TYR A 6 26.21 18.77 -22.23
N ASP A 7 27.45 18.89 -21.74
CA ASP A 7 27.91 18.19 -20.52
C ASP A 7 26.97 18.47 -19.32
N HIS A 8 26.46 19.70 -19.19
CA HIS A 8 25.48 20.09 -18.17
C HIS A 8 24.08 19.45 -18.30
N ILE A 9 23.57 19.30 -19.52
CA ILE A 9 22.27 18.66 -19.77
C ILE A 9 22.39 17.16 -19.52
N ASP A 10 23.52 16.60 -19.90
CA ASP A 10 23.83 15.22 -19.65
C ASP A 10 23.98 15.00 -18.12
N PHE A 11 24.58 15.93 -17.36
CA PHE A 11 24.69 15.85 -15.90
C PHE A 11 23.31 15.80 -15.25
N LEU A 12 22.43 16.73 -15.63
CA LEU A 12 21.04 16.75 -15.16
C LEU A 12 20.30 15.44 -15.47
N ARG A 13 20.48 14.89 -16.69
CA ARG A 13 19.90 13.60 -17.07
C ARG A 13 20.43 12.44 -16.22
N THR A 14 21.71 12.49 -15.83
CA THR A 14 22.37 11.48 -14.99
C THR A 14 21.85 11.52 -13.57
N VAL A 15 21.77 12.71 -12.98
CA VAL A 15 21.11 12.92 -11.68
C VAL A 15 19.69 12.37 -11.74
N ALA A 16 18.92 12.77 -12.75
CA ALA A 16 17.52 12.39 -12.84
C ALA A 16 17.32 10.87 -12.91
N ILE A 17 18.14 10.14 -13.67
CA ILE A 17 17.98 8.68 -13.75
C ILE A 17 18.43 7.96 -12.47
N ILE A 18 19.50 8.40 -11.82
CA ILE A 18 19.93 7.82 -10.54
C ILE A 18 18.90 8.09 -9.46
N VAL A 19 18.41 9.32 -9.38
CA VAL A 19 17.39 9.69 -8.41
C VAL A 19 16.07 8.97 -8.67
N ILE A 20 15.67 8.70 -9.93
CA ILE A 20 14.52 7.81 -10.22
C ILE A 20 14.71 6.42 -9.61
N ILE A 21 15.90 5.82 -9.76
CA ILE A 21 16.18 4.50 -9.18
C ILE A 21 16.09 4.56 -7.65
N ILE A 22 16.63 5.62 -7.03
CA ILE A 22 16.51 5.87 -5.59
C ILE A 22 15.03 6.01 -5.20
N THR A 23 14.25 6.82 -5.90
CA THR A 23 12.81 7.02 -5.64
C THR A 23 12.05 5.69 -5.66
N HIS A 24 12.27 4.83 -6.66
CA HIS A 24 11.59 3.54 -6.72
C HIS A 24 12.09 2.58 -5.62
N ALA A 25 13.38 2.59 -5.28
CA ALA A 25 13.89 1.77 -4.18
C ALA A 25 13.34 2.23 -2.82
N LEU A 26 13.25 3.54 -2.58
CA LEU A 26 12.72 4.13 -1.34
C LEU A 26 11.21 3.98 -1.21
N SER A 27 10.46 3.79 -2.30
CA SER A 27 9.00 3.57 -2.28
C SER A 27 8.52 2.31 -1.52
N TYR A 28 9.46 1.51 -1.03
CA TYR A 28 9.21 0.32 -0.19
C TYR A 28 9.57 0.53 1.29
N TYR A 29 9.89 1.77 1.68
CA TYR A 29 10.27 2.13 3.06
C TYR A 29 9.67 3.47 3.47
N LEU A 30 8.50 3.80 2.93
CA LEU A 30 7.83 5.08 3.16
C LEU A 30 7.31 5.23 4.61
N SER A 31 7.37 4.17 5.42
CA SER A 31 7.09 4.22 6.85
C SER A 31 8.07 5.09 7.64
N ASP A 32 9.33 5.22 7.18
CA ASP A 32 10.32 6.08 7.83
C ASP A 32 10.10 7.54 7.41
N ARG A 33 9.84 8.43 8.37
CA ARG A 33 9.53 9.85 8.11
C ARG A 33 10.62 10.58 7.32
N LEU A 34 11.90 10.26 7.59
CA LEU A 34 13.01 10.85 6.86
C LEU A 34 13.05 10.30 5.43
N ILE A 35 12.87 8.99 5.23
CA ILE A 35 12.79 8.39 3.90
C ILE A 35 11.61 8.93 3.11
N PHE A 36 10.42 9.03 3.72
CA PHE A 36 9.24 9.62 3.10
C PHE A 36 9.52 11.06 2.66
N THR A 37 10.10 11.88 3.55
CA THR A 37 10.44 13.26 3.24
C THR A 37 11.40 13.33 2.06
N ILE A 38 12.48 12.54 2.09
CA ILE A 38 13.44 12.46 0.98
C ILE A 38 12.71 12.06 -0.30
N TRP A 39 12.01 10.92 -0.30
CA TRP A 39 11.29 10.36 -1.43
C TRP A 39 10.32 11.37 -2.08
N ASN A 40 9.51 12.05 -1.26
CA ASN A 40 8.53 13.03 -1.70
C ASN A 40 9.19 14.16 -2.53
N TYR A 41 10.35 14.64 -2.07
CA TYR A 41 11.13 15.69 -2.73
C TYR A 41 12.17 15.18 -3.75
N LEU A 42 12.18 13.89 -4.10
CA LEU A 42 12.99 13.39 -5.22
C LEU A 42 12.24 13.45 -6.56
N HIS A 43 10.94 13.71 -6.56
CA HIS A 43 10.12 13.61 -7.77
C HIS A 43 10.36 14.70 -8.82
N PHE A 44 11.13 15.76 -8.55
CA PHE A 44 11.50 16.79 -9.54
C PHE A 44 12.20 16.22 -10.80
N VAL A 45 12.75 15.02 -10.70
CA VAL A 45 13.50 14.33 -11.77
C VAL A 45 12.75 14.17 -13.08
N VAL A 46 11.42 14.02 -13.05
CA VAL A 46 10.64 13.89 -14.30
C VAL A 46 10.67 15.21 -15.08
N ILE A 47 10.55 16.35 -14.38
CA ILE A 47 10.73 17.68 -14.96
C ILE A 47 12.14 17.84 -15.54
N GLY A 48 13.16 17.39 -14.81
CA GLY A 48 14.53 17.35 -15.31
C GLY A 48 14.70 16.57 -16.62
N LEU A 49 14.08 15.38 -16.73
CA LEU A 49 14.15 14.57 -17.95
C LEU A 49 13.39 15.16 -19.13
N VAL A 50 12.18 15.69 -18.90
CA VAL A 50 11.41 16.39 -19.93
C VAL A 50 12.18 17.62 -20.41
N PHE A 51 12.80 18.37 -19.49
CA PHE A 51 13.66 19.50 -19.81
C PHE A 51 14.87 19.08 -20.66
N CYS A 52 15.61 18.05 -20.25
CA CYS A 52 16.74 17.52 -21.00
C CYS A 52 16.33 17.05 -22.41
N SER A 53 15.14 16.48 -22.56
CA SER A 53 14.60 16.07 -23.86
C SER A 53 14.30 17.29 -24.73
N GLY A 54 13.55 18.27 -24.20
CA GLY A 54 13.24 19.53 -24.89
C GLY A 54 14.49 20.27 -25.36
N TYR A 55 15.51 20.38 -24.49
CA TYR A 55 16.76 21.05 -24.81
C TYR A 55 17.51 20.37 -25.97
N VAL A 56 17.72 19.04 -25.88
CA VAL A 56 18.45 18.28 -26.91
C VAL A 56 17.68 18.24 -28.23
N LEU A 57 16.36 18.10 -28.17
CA LEU A 57 15.53 18.12 -29.37
C LEU A 57 15.59 19.49 -30.06
N THR A 58 15.57 20.58 -29.28
CA THR A 58 15.72 21.95 -29.81
C THR A 58 17.08 22.11 -30.48
N ALA A 59 18.16 21.72 -29.80
CA ALA A 59 19.51 21.82 -30.32
C ALA A 59 19.70 21.10 -31.66
N LYS A 60 19.07 19.94 -31.82
CA LYS A 60 19.29 19.06 -32.98
C LYS A 60 18.28 19.28 -34.12
N TYR A 61 17.02 19.62 -33.79
CA TYR A 61 15.90 19.53 -34.73
C TYR A 61 15.09 20.82 -34.90
N LYS A 62 15.46 21.94 -34.27
CA LYS A 62 14.74 23.22 -34.41
C LYS A 62 14.51 23.65 -35.87
N ASN A 63 15.40 23.26 -36.78
CA ASN A 63 15.31 23.59 -38.21
C ASN A 63 14.97 22.38 -39.12
N ALA A 64 14.67 21.21 -38.56
CA ALA A 64 14.55 19.96 -39.33
C ALA A 64 13.15 19.71 -39.95
N PHE A 65 12.13 20.41 -39.47
CA PHE A 65 10.72 20.15 -39.82
C PHE A 65 10.19 21.08 -40.92
N SER A 66 10.86 21.11 -42.07
CA SER A 66 10.44 21.90 -43.24
C SER A 66 9.50 21.15 -44.19
N GLY A 67 9.45 19.82 -44.16
CA GLY A 67 8.61 19.00 -45.06
C GLY A 67 7.98 17.79 -44.38
N PHE A 68 6.95 17.22 -45.02
CA PHE A 68 6.21 16.05 -44.51
C PHE A 68 7.11 14.81 -44.38
N SER A 69 7.87 14.48 -45.44
CA SER A 69 8.76 13.31 -45.45
C SER A 69 9.86 13.36 -44.37
N SER A 70 10.51 14.51 -44.17
CA SER A 70 11.52 14.66 -43.12
C SER A 70 10.93 14.53 -41.71
N THR A 71 9.69 14.99 -41.53
CA THR A 71 8.95 14.89 -40.27
C THR A 71 8.54 13.45 -39.98
N MET A 72 8.00 12.72 -40.97
CA MET A 72 7.64 11.31 -40.81
C MET A 72 8.86 10.41 -40.57
N SER A 73 9.97 10.65 -41.28
CA SER A 73 11.23 9.95 -41.04
C SER A 73 11.75 10.17 -39.61
N TRP A 74 11.58 11.38 -39.08
CA TRP A 74 11.95 11.71 -37.70
C TRP A 74 11.05 11.02 -36.68
N TYR A 75 9.73 11.01 -36.89
CA TYR A 75 8.78 10.30 -36.02
C TYR A 75 9.13 8.83 -35.90
N TRP A 76 9.30 8.13 -37.04
CA TRP A 76 9.65 6.71 -37.04
C TRP A 76 10.91 6.42 -36.22
N LYS A 77 12.01 7.14 -36.50
CA LYS A 77 13.29 6.97 -35.78
C LYS A 77 13.14 7.24 -34.28
N ARG A 78 12.29 8.18 -33.88
CA ARG A 78 12.08 8.54 -32.48
C ARG A 78 11.20 7.53 -31.77
N LEU A 79 10.10 7.09 -32.39
CA LEU A 79 9.20 6.06 -31.85
C LEU A 79 9.94 4.74 -31.63
N VAL A 80 10.72 4.28 -32.61
CA VAL A 80 11.58 3.09 -32.49
C VAL A 80 12.52 3.20 -31.29
N ARG A 81 13.15 4.37 -31.09
CA ARG A 81 14.07 4.61 -29.97
C ARG A 81 13.37 4.60 -28.60
N LEU A 82 12.09 4.95 -28.54
CA LEU A 82 11.30 4.99 -27.30
C LEU A 82 10.65 3.63 -26.99
N LEU A 83 10.09 2.96 -28.00
CA LEU A 83 9.30 1.74 -27.80
C LEU A 83 10.17 0.48 -27.65
N ILE A 84 11.23 0.32 -28.46
CA ILE A 84 12.02 -0.91 -28.44
C ILE A 84 12.60 -1.21 -27.05
N PRO A 85 13.23 -0.26 -26.33
CA PRO A 85 13.77 -0.55 -25.01
C PRO A 85 12.71 -1.01 -24.00
N PHE A 86 11.48 -0.47 -24.09
CA PHE A 86 10.37 -0.87 -23.25
C PHE A 86 9.89 -2.29 -23.57
N TYR A 87 9.71 -2.62 -24.86
CA TYR A 87 9.29 -3.97 -25.27
C TYR A 87 10.34 -5.03 -24.97
N LEU A 88 11.63 -4.72 -25.18
CA LEU A 88 12.72 -5.61 -24.78
C LEU A 88 12.71 -5.87 -23.28
N TYR A 89 12.43 -4.83 -22.48
CA TYR A 89 12.26 -4.99 -21.04
C TYR A 89 11.08 -5.90 -20.70
N LEU A 90 9.90 -5.70 -21.31
CA LEU A 90 8.72 -6.52 -21.03
C LEU A 90 9.01 -8.00 -21.30
N VAL A 91 9.55 -8.29 -22.48
CA VAL A 91 9.91 -9.67 -22.86
C VAL A 91 10.94 -10.24 -21.89
N ALA A 92 11.99 -9.49 -21.56
CA ALA A 92 13.02 -9.95 -20.65
C ALA A 92 12.49 -10.21 -19.23
N HIS A 93 11.68 -9.31 -18.69
CA HIS A 93 11.18 -9.42 -17.32
C HIS A 93 10.15 -10.54 -17.18
N TYR A 94 9.22 -10.69 -18.14
CA TYR A 94 8.35 -11.88 -18.20
C TYR A 94 9.17 -13.16 -18.32
N SER A 95 10.16 -13.20 -19.22
CA SER A 95 10.99 -14.41 -19.40
C SER A 95 11.75 -14.77 -18.13
N LEU A 96 12.35 -13.79 -17.45
CA LEU A 96 13.05 -14.01 -16.18
C LEU A 96 12.10 -14.49 -15.08
N TRP A 97 10.91 -13.90 -15.00
CA TRP A 97 9.88 -14.32 -14.04
C TRP A 97 9.40 -15.75 -14.27
N TYR A 98 9.13 -16.14 -15.52
CA TYR A 98 8.68 -17.49 -15.87
C TYR A 98 9.79 -18.55 -15.74
N LEU A 99 10.99 -18.26 -16.22
CA LEU A 99 12.10 -19.23 -16.23
C LEU A 99 12.80 -19.35 -14.88
N PHE A 100 12.80 -18.27 -14.09
CA PHE A 100 13.55 -18.18 -12.83
C PHE A 100 12.69 -17.64 -11.67
N PRO A 101 11.52 -18.23 -11.36
CA PRO A 101 10.59 -17.72 -10.34
C PRO A 101 11.17 -17.72 -8.91
N ARG A 102 12.24 -18.48 -8.68
CA ARG A 102 13.01 -18.42 -7.41
C ARG A 102 13.69 -17.07 -7.20
N TYR A 103 14.02 -16.36 -8.28
CA TYR A 103 14.83 -15.14 -8.27
C TYR A 103 14.06 -13.88 -8.69
N PHE A 104 12.84 -14.01 -9.22
CA PHE A 104 12.03 -12.91 -9.72
C PHE A 104 10.56 -13.10 -9.27
N ASP A 105 9.92 -12.04 -8.77
CA ASP A 105 8.48 -12.01 -8.45
C ASP A 105 7.65 -11.41 -9.60
N GLY A 106 8.29 -10.89 -10.65
CA GLY A 106 7.65 -10.24 -11.79
C GLY A 106 7.27 -8.78 -11.53
N LEU A 107 7.59 -8.23 -10.35
CA LEU A 107 7.36 -6.85 -9.89
C LEU A 107 6.52 -5.94 -10.82
N GLY A 108 5.21 -5.90 -10.58
CA GLY A 108 4.27 -5.06 -11.34
C GLY A 108 3.71 -5.70 -12.62
N LEU A 109 4.15 -6.91 -12.99
CA LEU A 109 3.58 -7.69 -14.09
C LEU A 109 2.39 -8.54 -13.61
N LYS A 110 1.43 -8.80 -14.51
CA LYS A 110 0.33 -9.77 -14.31
C LYS A 110 0.27 -10.71 -15.51
N LYS A 111 -0.17 -11.96 -15.29
CA LYS A 111 -0.23 -12.98 -16.35
C LYS A 111 -1.45 -12.86 -17.28
N SER A 112 -2.40 -11.98 -16.96
CA SER A 112 -3.60 -11.76 -17.77
C SER A 112 -3.25 -11.29 -19.20
N PRO A 113 -3.84 -11.91 -20.24
CA PRO A 113 -3.68 -11.44 -21.62
C PRO A 113 -4.07 -9.98 -21.80
N GLU A 114 -5.16 -9.56 -21.17
CA GLU A 114 -5.66 -8.18 -21.20
C GLU A 114 -4.61 -7.22 -20.63
N PHE A 115 -4.02 -7.56 -19.48
CA PHE A 115 -2.96 -6.76 -18.86
C PHE A 115 -1.72 -6.64 -19.76
N ILE A 116 -1.33 -7.75 -20.42
CA ILE A 116 -0.19 -7.77 -21.35
C ILE A 116 -0.48 -6.88 -22.57
N ILE A 117 -1.66 -7.04 -23.19
CA ILE A 117 -2.08 -6.24 -24.35
C ILE A 117 -2.12 -4.76 -24.00
N GLN A 118 -2.76 -4.40 -22.88
CA GLN A 118 -2.80 -3.01 -22.41
C GLN A 118 -1.40 -2.44 -22.13
N SER A 119 -0.49 -3.25 -21.59
CA SER A 119 0.90 -2.87 -21.36
C SER A 119 1.64 -2.56 -22.67
N ILE A 120 1.46 -3.41 -23.68
CA ILE A 120 2.06 -3.26 -25.01
C ILE A 120 1.51 -2.02 -25.72
N LEU A 121 0.19 -1.80 -25.65
CA LEU A 121 -0.49 -0.68 -26.29
C LEU A 121 -0.31 0.66 -25.54
N LEU A 122 0.32 0.65 -24.35
CA LEU A 122 0.52 1.83 -23.49
C LEU A 122 -0.78 2.49 -22.99
N ILE A 123 -1.91 1.78 -23.06
CA ILE A 123 -3.24 2.28 -22.66
C ILE A 123 -3.63 1.86 -21.24
N GLY A 124 -2.87 0.95 -20.62
CA GLY A 124 -3.12 0.41 -19.28
C GLY A 124 -2.03 -0.59 -18.91
N GLY A 125 -2.33 -1.56 -18.06
CA GLY A 125 -1.35 -2.58 -17.68
C GLY A 125 -0.26 -2.04 -16.75
N ILE A 126 1.01 -2.36 -17.02
CA ILE A 126 2.11 -2.04 -16.11
C ILE A 126 2.29 -0.53 -15.87
N ASP A 127 2.33 -0.13 -14.60
CA ASP A 127 2.17 1.28 -14.20
C ASP A 127 3.17 2.21 -14.89
N PHE A 128 4.46 1.89 -14.90
CA PHE A 128 5.48 2.79 -15.42
C PHE A 128 5.51 2.93 -16.95
N ASN A 129 4.60 2.28 -17.68
CA ASN A 129 4.45 2.52 -19.12
C ASN A 129 3.93 3.92 -19.44
N TRP A 130 3.42 4.66 -18.45
CA TRP A 130 3.14 6.10 -18.57
C TRP A 130 4.38 6.88 -19.04
N PHE A 131 5.59 6.43 -18.68
CA PHE A 131 6.84 7.12 -19.02
C PHE A 131 7.16 7.08 -20.52
N PRO A 132 7.25 5.92 -21.21
CA PRO A 132 7.37 5.89 -22.66
C PRO A 132 6.18 6.59 -23.35
N PHE A 133 4.96 6.45 -22.83
CA PHE A 133 3.78 7.11 -23.37
C PHE A 133 3.90 8.64 -23.37
N LEU A 134 4.33 9.23 -22.26
CA LEU A 134 4.60 10.68 -22.17
C LEU A 134 5.59 11.15 -23.24
N PHE A 135 6.71 10.44 -23.41
CA PHE A 135 7.70 10.83 -24.43
C PHE A 135 7.21 10.63 -25.86
N ILE A 136 6.23 9.75 -26.10
CA ILE A 136 5.55 9.60 -27.39
C ILE A 136 4.64 10.81 -27.62
N GLN A 137 3.79 11.17 -26.65
CA GLN A 137 2.95 12.37 -26.73
C GLN A 137 3.79 13.62 -27.02
N LEU A 138 4.88 13.82 -26.26
CA LEU A 138 5.80 14.94 -26.48
C LEU A 138 6.51 14.85 -27.83
N THR A 139 6.82 13.65 -28.32
CA THR A 139 7.39 13.45 -29.66
C THR A 139 6.40 13.92 -30.73
N ILE A 140 5.14 13.49 -30.64
CA ILE A 140 4.06 13.89 -31.56
C ILE A 140 3.90 15.41 -31.59
N LEU A 141 3.90 16.05 -30.42
CA LEU A 141 3.70 17.50 -30.28
C LEU A 141 4.91 18.34 -30.71
N PHE A 142 6.13 17.80 -30.67
CA PHE A 142 7.35 18.60 -30.83
C PHE A 142 7.43 19.38 -32.17
N PRO A 143 7.12 18.80 -33.35
CA PRO A 143 7.11 19.55 -34.61
C PRO A 143 6.07 20.69 -34.62
N LEU A 144 4.91 20.50 -33.98
CA LEU A 144 3.88 21.53 -33.84
C LEU A 144 4.37 22.69 -32.98
N ILE A 145 5.05 22.38 -31.87
CA ILE A 145 5.69 23.38 -30.99
C ILE A 145 6.76 24.16 -31.76
N ILE A 146 7.62 23.51 -32.54
CA ILE A 146 8.65 24.20 -33.33
C ILE A 146 8.03 25.09 -34.41
N ARG A 147 6.92 24.67 -35.03
CA ARG A 147 6.19 25.47 -36.02
C ARG A 147 5.52 26.68 -35.37
N SER A 148 4.98 26.56 -34.16
CA SER A 148 4.37 27.67 -33.44
C SER A 148 5.36 28.79 -33.09
N LEU A 149 6.64 28.47 -32.86
CA LEU A 149 7.69 29.47 -32.65
C LEU A 149 7.86 30.47 -33.81
N ARG A 150 7.36 30.16 -35.02
CA ARG A 150 7.42 31.04 -36.20
C ARG A 150 6.20 31.95 -36.34
N LYS A 151 5.15 31.75 -35.53
CA LYS A 151 3.86 32.46 -35.63
C LYS A 151 3.42 32.94 -34.24
N LYS A 152 3.54 34.24 -33.97
CA LYS A 152 3.30 34.83 -32.63
C LYS A 152 1.94 34.45 -32.02
N LEU A 153 0.86 34.49 -32.80
CA LEU A 153 -0.48 34.12 -32.35
C LEU A 153 -0.56 32.64 -31.93
N LEU A 154 -0.04 31.73 -32.77
CA LEU A 154 -0.04 30.30 -32.48
C LEU A 154 0.81 29.97 -31.24
N LEU A 155 1.94 30.65 -31.08
CA LEU A 155 2.77 30.51 -29.88
C LEU A 155 2.01 30.92 -28.61
N LEU A 156 1.33 32.07 -28.63
CA LEU A 156 0.54 32.56 -27.51
C LEU A 156 -0.59 31.59 -27.16
N LEU A 157 -1.34 31.11 -28.16
CA LEU A 157 -2.43 30.13 -27.94
C LEU A 157 -1.91 28.84 -27.27
N PHE A 158 -0.80 28.28 -27.74
CA PHE A 158 -0.22 27.07 -27.15
C PHE A 158 0.24 27.27 -25.70
N ILE A 159 0.89 28.41 -25.42
CA ILE A 159 1.34 28.73 -24.05
C ILE A 159 0.14 28.96 -23.13
N SER A 160 -0.85 29.76 -23.57
CA SER A 160 -2.07 30.02 -22.80
C SER A 160 -2.86 28.74 -22.52
N PHE A 161 -3.01 27.85 -23.49
CA PHE A 161 -3.65 26.55 -23.30
C PHE A 161 -2.91 25.68 -22.27
N SER A 162 -1.58 25.60 -22.38
CA SER A 162 -0.73 24.83 -21.46
C SER A 162 -0.81 25.37 -20.02
N LEU A 163 -0.79 26.70 -19.85
CA LEU A 163 -0.93 27.35 -18.55
C LEU A 163 -2.35 27.21 -17.97
N ALA A 164 -3.39 27.39 -18.78
CA ALA A 164 -4.78 27.21 -18.37
C ALA A 164 -5.04 25.76 -17.92
N SER A 165 -4.49 24.78 -18.63
CA SER A 165 -4.56 23.36 -18.25
C SER A 165 -3.87 23.10 -16.91
N THR A 166 -2.67 23.67 -16.72
CA THR A 166 -1.92 23.55 -15.45
C THR A 166 -2.71 24.15 -14.29
N PHE A 167 -3.31 25.32 -14.48
CA PHE A 167 -4.13 25.97 -13.46
C PHE A 167 -5.40 25.16 -13.17
N TYR A 168 -6.08 24.68 -14.21
CA TYR A 168 -7.24 23.80 -14.07
C TYR A 168 -6.91 22.54 -13.26
N PHE A 169 -5.79 21.87 -13.54
CA PHE A 169 -5.34 20.70 -12.76
C PHE A 169 -4.95 21.03 -11.31
N THR A 170 -4.61 22.29 -11.02
CA THR A 170 -4.33 22.72 -9.64
C THR A 170 -5.62 22.89 -8.83
N LEU A 171 -6.69 23.32 -9.50
CA LEU A 171 -8.01 23.51 -8.88
C LEU A 171 -8.85 22.23 -8.81
N THR A 172 -8.54 21.25 -9.66
CA THR A 172 -9.31 20.02 -9.78
C THR A 172 -8.50 18.83 -9.30
N SER A 173 -9.03 18.09 -8.33
CA SER A 173 -8.46 16.81 -7.91
C SER A 173 -8.71 15.76 -9.01
N PHE A 174 -7.69 15.50 -9.84
CA PHE A 174 -7.70 14.37 -10.76
C PHE A 174 -7.45 13.08 -9.98
N GLN A 175 -8.48 12.25 -9.83
CA GLN A 175 -8.36 10.90 -9.26
C GLN A 175 -8.48 9.84 -10.37
N GLY A 176 -7.67 8.76 -10.30
CA GLY A 176 -7.69 7.63 -11.23
C GLY A 176 -6.81 7.76 -12.49
N GLY A 177 -6.89 6.80 -13.41
CA GLY A 177 -6.00 6.66 -14.58
C GLY A 177 -6.19 7.67 -15.72
N GLY A 178 -7.20 8.54 -15.66
CA GLY A 178 -7.56 9.49 -16.72
C GLY A 178 -6.48 10.53 -17.04
N TYR A 179 -5.56 10.78 -16.11
CA TYR A 179 -4.44 11.73 -16.30
C TYR A 179 -3.60 11.43 -17.54
N ARG A 180 -3.51 10.16 -17.96
CA ARG A 180 -2.68 9.71 -19.09
C ARG A 180 -3.05 10.47 -20.38
N TYR A 181 -4.33 10.76 -20.57
CA TYR A 181 -4.84 11.41 -21.78
C TYR A 181 -4.63 12.92 -21.81
N VAL A 182 -4.38 13.55 -20.66
CA VAL A 182 -4.35 15.01 -20.53
C VAL A 182 -3.00 15.56 -20.01
N MET A 183 -2.15 14.72 -19.43
CA MET A 183 -0.90 15.15 -18.79
C MET A 183 0.05 15.92 -19.72
N TRP A 184 0.01 15.61 -21.03
CA TRP A 184 0.85 16.27 -22.03
C TRP A 184 0.62 17.79 -22.07
N ALA A 185 -0.58 18.26 -21.71
CA ALA A 185 -0.94 19.68 -21.77
C ALA A 185 -0.03 20.53 -20.89
N SER A 186 0.18 20.12 -19.63
CA SER A 186 1.06 20.83 -18.69
C SER A 186 2.55 20.63 -19.00
N TRP A 187 2.95 19.46 -19.51
CA TRP A 187 4.35 19.17 -19.84
C TRP A 187 4.89 20.04 -21.00
N ILE A 188 4.01 20.61 -21.84
CA ILE A 188 4.38 21.57 -22.87
C ILE A 188 5.11 22.79 -22.29
N ASN A 189 4.73 23.25 -21.08
CA ASN A 189 5.40 24.36 -20.38
C ASN A 189 6.91 24.10 -20.21
N ILE A 190 7.28 22.87 -19.84
CA ILE A 190 8.69 22.48 -19.65
C ILE A 190 9.45 22.43 -20.98
N ILE A 191 8.79 22.01 -22.07
CA ILE A 191 9.39 22.04 -23.41
C ILE A 191 9.64 23.50 -23.86
N PHE A 192 8.70 24.41 -23.66
CA PHE A 192 8.90 25.84 -23.95
C PHE A 192 10.02 26.45 -23.12
N LEU A 193 10.08 26.16 -21.82
CA LEU A 193 11.17 26.58 -20.95
C LEU A 193 12.52 26.09 -21.50
N SER A 194 12.60 24.84 -21.93
CA SER A 194 13.82 24.25 -22.51
C SER A 194 14.24 24.95 -23.80
N ILE A 195 13.29 25.24 -24.70
CA ILE A 195 13.52 25.97 -25.95
C ILE A 195 14.04 27.38 -25.67
N PHE A 196 13.43 28.06 -24.70
CA PHE A 196 13.80 29.42 -24.28
C PHE A 196 15.24 29.45 -23.75
N ILE A 197 15.58 28.55 -22.82
CA ILE A 197 16.92 28.45 -22.23
C ILE A 197 17.95 28.16 -23.33
N HIS A 198 17.73 27.13 -24.16
CA HIS A 198 18.64 26.78 -25.24
C HIS A 198 18.87 27.96 -26.19
N SER A 199 17.79 28.64 -26.61
CA SER A 199 17.88 29.77 -27.54
C SER A 199 18.66 30.95 -26.95
N LYS A 200 18.54 31.18 -25.64
CA LYS A 200 19.31 32.24 -24.97
C LYS A 200 20.77 31.86 -24.77
N GLU A 201 21.09 30.61 -24.40
CA GLU A 201 22.47 30.15 -24.26
C GLU A 201 23.25 30.18 -25.59
N LYS A 202 22.59 29.85 -26.72
CA LYS A 202 23.21 29.92 -28.05
C LYS A 202 23.68 31.34 -28.46
N LYS A 203 23.11 32.40 -27.88
CA LYS A 203 23.48 33.79 -28.18
C LYS A 203 24.84 34.22 -27.57
N GLY A 204 25.61 33.30 -26.99
CA GLY A 204 26.99 33.56 -26.56
C GLY A 204 27.10 34.31 -25.23
N ASN A 205 26.29 33.96 -24.23
CA ASN A 205 26.36 34.62 -22.92
C ASN A 205 27.54 34.08 -22.09
N SER A 206 28.14 34.95 -21.28
CA SER A 206 29.13 34.55 -20.26
C SER A 206 28.50 33.64 -19.19
N LEU A 207 29.33 32.83 -18.53
CA LEU A 207 28.89 31.92 -17.46
C LEU A 207 28.11 32.66 -16.34
N PRO A 208 28.53 33.84 -15.85
CA PRO A 208 27.76 34.60 -14.87
C PRO A 208 26.34 34.95 -15.34
N THR A 209 26.17 35.32 -16.61
CA THR A 209 24.84 35.61 -17.17
C THR A 209 23.96 34.37 -17.25
N ILE A 210 24.54 33.20 -17.53
CA ILE A 210 23.82 31.92 -17.54
C ILE A 210 23.35 31.56 -16.12
N ILE A 211 24.25 31.64 -15.13
CA ILE A 211 23.93 31.36 -13.72
C ILE A 211 22.85 32.33 -13.21
N LYS A 212 23.00 33.65 -13.47
CA LYS A 212 22.00 34.66 -13.11
C LYS A 212 20.62 34.33 -13.66
N ARG A 213 20.53 33.82 -14.90
CA ARG A 213 19.25 33.42 -15.49
C ARG A 213 18.61 32.24 -14.77
N TYR A 214 19.38 31.22 -14.43
CA TYR A 214 18.86 30.08 -13.67
C TYR A 214 18.42 30.47 -12.26
N LEU A 215 19.16 31.37 -11.60
CA LEU A 215 18.76 31.93 -10.31
C LEU A 215 17.43 32.67 -10.41
N ILE A 216 17.27 33.58 -11.38
CA ILE A 216 16.01 34.33 -11.55
C ILE A 216 14.83 33.39 -11.79
N ILE A 217 14.95 32.46 -12.75
CA ILE A 217 13.86 31.53 -13.08
C ILE A 217 13.56 30.60 -11.91
N GLY A 218 14.59 30.07 -11.27
CA GLY A 218 14.46 29.17 -10.12
C GLY A 218 13.81 29.87 -8.93
N SER A 219 14.23 31.08 -8.59
CA SER A 219 13.64 31.89 -7.51
C SER A 219 12.19 32.26 -7.81
N MET A 220 11.86 32.66 -9.04
CA MET A 220 10.48 32.94 -9.43
C MET A 220 9.59 31.69 -9.31
N ALA A 221 10.08 30.53 -9.78
CA ALA A 221 9.35 29.28 -9.66
C ALA A 221 9.19 28.86 -8.19
N PHE A 222 10.21 29.05 -7.35
CA PHE A 222 10.14 28.78 -5.92
C PHE A 222 9.11 29.68 -5.23
N ILE A 223 9.11 31.00 -5.50
CA ILE A 223 8.10 31.93 -4.98
C ILE A 223 6.70 31.49 -5.41
N PHE A 224 6.51 31.15 -6.69
CA PHE A 224 5.21 30.70 -7.18
C PHE A 224 4.77 29.37 -6.54
N PHE A 225 5.70 28.47 -6.25
CA PHE A 225 5.41 27.25 -5.49
C PHE A 225 4.83 27.57 -4.10
N PHE A 226 5.44 28.48 -3.33
CA PHE A 226 4.89 28.92 -2.04
C PHE A 226 3.51 29.58 -2.17
N LEU A 227 3.35 30.46 -3.17
CA LEU A 227 2.08 31.12 -3.43
C LEU A 227 0.98 30.11 -3.76
N THR A 228 1.30 29.10 -4.57
CA THR A 228 0.33 28.08 -4.99
C THR A 228 -0.05 27.18 -3.82
N VAL A 229 0.92 26.69 -3.04
CA VAL A 229 0.66 25.88 -1.83
C VAL A 229 -0.21 26.65 -0.83
N ARG A 230 0.05 27.95 -0.66
CA ARG A 230 -0.76 28.79 0.22
C ARG A 230 -2.16 29.03 -0.34
N PHE A 231 -2.28 29.24 -1.64
CA PHE A 231 -3.55 29.45 -2.34
C PHE A 231 -4.47 28.22 -2.27
N THR A 232 -3.91 27.00 -2.30
CA THR A 232 -4.68 25.76 -2.15
C THR A 232 -4.99 25.38 -0.70
N ASN A 233 -4.73 26.29 0.26
CA ASN A 233 -4.87 26.05 1.71
C ASN A 233 -4.15 24.79 2.23
N SER A 234 -3.11 24.34 1.53
CA SER A 234 -2.34 23.15 1.93
C SER A 234 -1.25 23.54 2.93
N THR A 235 -1.06 22.74 3.99
CA THR A 235 0.09 22.93 4.90
C THR A 235 1.34 22.25 4.36
N PHE A 236 2.52 22.86 4.55
CA PHE A 236 3.79 22.25 4.11
C PHE A 236 4.08 20.91 4.79
N SER A 237 3.56 20.70 6.01
CA SER A 237 3.65 19.44 6.76
C SER A 237 2.85 18.30 6.13
N GLU A 238 1.82 18.60 5.35
CA GLU A 238 0.91 17.63 4.74
C GLU A 238 1.10 17.50 3.21
N LEU A 239 2.06 18.23 2.64
CA LEU A 239 2.26 18.30 1.20
C LEU A 239 2.86 17.00 0.64
N VAL A 240 2.07 16.26 -0.14
CA VAL A 240 2.50 15.05 -0.86
C VAL A 240 2.61 15.35 -2.37
N LEU A 241 3.83 15.59 -2.85
CA LEU A 241 4.13 16.04 -4.21
C LEU A 241 3.73 15.03 -5.30
N THR A 242 3.59 13.74 -4.98
CA THR A 242 3.13 12.73 -5.95
C THR A 242 1.68 12.92 -6.36
N ARG A 243 0.82 13.45 -5.46
CA ARG A 243 -0.59 13.75 -5.76
C ARG A 243 -0.75 14.86 -6.81
N HIS A 244 0.26 15.72 -6.92
CA HIS A 244 0.29 16.86 -7.83
C HIS A 244 0.96 16.55 -9.18
N LYS A 245 1.44 15.30 -9.36
CA LYS A 245 2.31 14.91 -10.48
C LYS A 245 1.56 14.44 -11.72
N TYR A 246 0.35 13.89 -11.56
CA TYR A 246 -0.38 13.18 -12.62
C TYR A 246 -1.88 13.55 -12.64
N PRO A 247 -2.30 14.50 -13.50
CA PRO A 247 -1.48 15.32 -14.39
C PRO A 247 -0.67 16.36 -13.59
N PRO A 248 0.48 16.83 -14.10
CA PRO A 248 1.31 17.75 -13.34
C PRO A 248 0.63 19.12 -13.29
N ASP A 249 0.42 19.60 -12.06
CA ASP A 249 -0.22 20.87 -11.77
C ASP A 249 0.81 21.99 -11.50
N ALA A 250 0.34 23.15 -11.04
CA ALA A 250 1.20 24.28 -10.75
C ALA A 250 2.16 24.02 -9.57
N ILE A 251 1.71 23.32 -8.51
CA ILE A 251 2.53 23.01 -7.35
C ILE A 251 3.71 22.14 -7.78
N TYR A 252 3.45 21.06 -8.49
CA TYR A 252 4.49 20.13 -8.93
C TYR A 252 5.44 20.75 -9.96
N LEU A 253 4.91 21.47 -10.97
CA LEU A 253 5.73 22.09 -11.99
C LEU A 253 6.67 23.16 -11.42
N THR A 254 6.17 24.04 -10.55
CA THR A 254 6.97 25.17 -10.06
C THR A 254 8.05 24.75 -9.07
N TYR A 255 7.74 23.82 -8.17
CA TYR A 255 8.74 23.16 -7.33
C TYR A 255 9.83 22.49 -8.19
N GLY A 256 9.45 21.67 -9.17
CA GLY A 256 10.45 20.93 -9.93
C GLY A 256 11.23 21.79 -10.91
N ILE A 257 10.67 22.91 -11.41
CA ILE A 257 11.43 23.93 -12.16
C ILE A 257 12.49 24.56 -11.26
N ALA A 258 12.14 24.93 -10.02
CA ALA A 258 13.09 25.51 -9.07
C ALA A 258 14.28 24.58 -8.82
N ILE A 259 14.02 23.31 -8.49
CA ILE A 259 15.08 22.31 -8.26
C ILE A 259 15.86 22.03 -9.55
N THR A 260 15.21 21.96 -10.71
CA THR A 260 15.89 21.76 -11.99
C THR A 260 16.85 22.91 -12.31
N CYS A 261 16.45 24.16 -12.07
CA CYS A 261 17.33 25.32 -12.21
C CYS A 261 18.51 25.27 -11.23
N PHE A 262 18.28 24.88 -9.98
CA PHE A 262 19.36 24.66 -9.02
C PHE A 262 20.36 23.60 -9.52
N MET A 263 19.88 22.45 -10.00
CA MET A 263 20.75 21.41 -10.54
C MET A 263 21.50 21.86 -11.81
N LEU A 264 20.91 22.73 -12.62
CA LEU A 264 21.60 23.35 -13.76
C LEU A 264 22.70 24.32 -13.33
N ILE A 265 22.56 25.00 -12.19
CA ILE A 265 23.64 25.80 -11.60
C ILE A 265 24.76 24.89 -11.08
N VAL A 266 24.42 23.84 -10.32
CA VAL A 266 25.39 22.83 -9.82
C VAL A 266 26.15 22.20 -10.99
N SER A 267 25.48 21.93 -12.10
CA SER A 267 26.10 21.40 -13.33
C SER A 267 27.13 22.34 -13.97
N ARG A 268 27.35 23.56 -13.45
CA ARG A 268 28.40 24.49 -13.92
C ARG A 268 29.71 24.38 -13.13
N ILE A 269 29.78 23.50 -12.13
CA ILE A 269 31.01 23.27 -11.36
C ILE A 269 32.00 22.46 -12.20
N ASP A 270 33.15 23.04 -12.53
CA ASP A 270 34.17 22.43 -13.41
C ASP A 270 34.71 21.08 -12.91
N VAL A 271 34.77 20.89 -11.58
CA VAL A 271 35.25 19.65 -10.94
C VAL A 271 34.44 18.43 -11.39
N LEU A 272 33.15 18.60 -11.68
CA LEU A 272 32.26 17.53 -12.13
C LEU A 272 32.67 16.92 -13.49
N TYR A 273 33.46 17.66 -14.28
CA TYR A 273 33.84 17.27 -15.65
C TYR A 273 35.31 16.87 -15.79
N ARG A 274 36.03 16.64 -14.69
CA ARG A 274 37.43 16.19 -14.73
C ARG A 274 37.55 14.68 -14.53
N GLY A 275 38.52 14.07 -15.22
CA GLY A 275 38.99 12.70 -14.98
C GLY A 275 37.94 11.59 -15.09
N PHE A 276 37.82 10.79 -14.03
CA PHE A 276 36.96 9.60 -13.98
C PHE A 276 35.46 9.94 -13.86
N LEU A 277 35.12 11.01 -13.13
CA LEU A 277 33.73 11.45 -12.93
C LEU A 277 33.03 11.76 -14.25
N ARG A 278 33.70 12.48 -15.17
CA ARG A 278 33.14 12.76 -16.50
C ARG A 278 32.77 11.49 -17.26
N ARG A 279 33.60 10.44 -17.17
CA ARG A 279 33.37 9.17 -17.87
C ARG A 279 32.14 8.43 -17.33
N ILE A 280 31.98 8.38 -15.99
CA ILE A 280 30.79 7.79 -15.35
C ILE A 280 29.54 8.54 -15.78
N PHE A 281 29.54 9.85 -15.59
CA PHE A 281 28.40 10.70 -15.87
C PHE A 281 27.97 10.57 -17.35
N GLN A 282 28.94 10.63 -18.28
CA GLN A 282 28.66 10.51 -19.70
C GLN A 282 28.10 9.13 -20.08
N TYR A 283 28.56 8.07 -19.43
CA TYR A 283 28.06 6.71 -19.62
C TYR A 283 26.60 6.58 -19.18
N ILE A 284 26.27 7.07 -17.98
CA ILE A 284 24.91 7.01 -17.42
C ILE A 284 23.94 7.82 -18.29
N SER A 285 24.28 9.07 -18.67
CA SER A 285 23.41 9.90 -19.52
C SER A 285 23.08 9.24 -20.87
N GLN A 286 24.07 8.59 -21.51
CA GLN A 286 23.86 7.92 -22.80
C GLN A 286 22.90 6.73 -22.69
N ARG A 287 22.83 6.12 -21.52
CA ARG A 287 22.07 4.90 -21.24
C ARG A 287 20.84 5.13 -20.36
N SER A 288 20.50 6.38 -20.05
CA SER A 288 19.45 6.72 -19.08
C SER A 288 18.12 6.03 -19.38
N TYR A 289 17.75 5.95 -20.67
CA TYR A 289 16.50 5.33 -21.09
C TYR A 289 16.51 3.80 -20.94
N GLN A 290 17.66 3.14 -21.14
CA GLN A 290 17.79 1.70 -20.87
C GLN A 290 17.79 1.43 -19.37
N LEU A 291 18.52 2.25 -18.60
CA LEU A 291 18.56 2.17 -17.14
C LEU A 291 17.17 2.32 -16.51
N PHE A 292 16.31 3.16 -17.10
CA PHE A 292 14.93 3.31 -16.65
C PHE A 292 14.14 2.01 -16.68
N PHE A 293 14.41 1.08 -17.60
CA PHE A 293 13.71 -0.20 -17.61
C PHE A 293 14.48 -1.30 -16.88
N ILE A 294 15.80 -1.35 -17.06
CA ILE A 294 16.67 -2.36 -16.43
C ILE A 294 16.57 -2.31 -14.91
N HIS A 295 16.40 -1.11 -14.31
CA HIS A 295 16.33 -1.03 -12.86
C HIS A 295 15.10 -1.71 -12.26
N TYR A 296 13.99 -1.88 -12.99
CA TYR A 296 12.85 -2.64 -12.51
C TYR A 296 13.18 -4.14 -12.39
N ILE A 297 13.95 -4.68 -13.35
CA ILE A 297 14.46 -6.06 -13.27
C ILE A 297 15.45 -6.20 -12.11
N ALA A 298 16.35 -5.21 -11.95
CA ALA A 298 17.29 -5.20 -10.84
C ALA A 298 16.57 -5.09 -9.48
N LEU A 299 15.51 -4.28 -9.40
CA LEU A 299 14.70 -4.12 -8.20
C LEU A 299 14.00 -5.43 -7.86
N ASP A 300 13.31 -6.06 -8.82
CA ASP A 300 12.65 -7.35 -8.61
C ASP A 300 13.63 -8.41 -8.08
N PHE A 301 14.77 -8.56 -8.75
CA PHE A 301 15.81 -9.50 -8.35
C PHE A 301 16.35 -9.22 -6.94
N ILE A 302 16.82 -8.00 -6.67
CA ILE A 302 17.41 -7.64 -5.38
C ILE A 302 16.39 -7.79 -4.26
N PHE A 303 15.15 -7.36 -4.47
CA PHE A 303 14.11 -7.47 -3.46
C PHE A 303 13.71 -8.91 -3.21
N LYS A 304 13.65 -9.76 -4.24
CA LYS A 304 13.39 -11.19 -4.08
C LYS A 304 14.49 -11.87 -3.26
N ILE A 305 15.76 -11.70 -3.63
CA ILE A 305 16.87 -12.44 -3.00
C ILE A 305 17.27 -11.90 -1.62
N SER A 306 17.01 -10.63 -1.35
CA SER A 306 17.32 -10.01 -0.05
C SER A 306 16.20 -10.16 0.97
N LYS A 307 15.10 -10.85 0.62
CA LYS A 307 14.05 -11.22 1.58
C LYS A 307 14.64 -12.14 2.66
N GLY A 308 14.57 -11.71 3.92
CA GLY A 308 15.02 -12.49 5.07
C GLY A 308 16.47 -12.26 5.54
N LEU A 309 17.19 -11.30 4.93
CA LEU A 309 18.59 -11.00 5.29
C LEU A 309 18.69 -9.61 5.94
N SER A 310 19.06 -9.55 7.22
CA SER A 310 19.05 -8.30 8.03
C SER A 310 19.88 -7.17 7.42
N PHE A 311 21.17 -7.39 7.14
CA PHE A 311 22.04 -6.37 6.53
C PHE A 311 21.57 -5.93 5.14
N TRP A 312 21.18 -6.91 4.31
CA TRP A 312 20.73 -6.67 2.94
C TRP A 312 19.30 -6.13 2.86
N SER A 313 18.63 -5.95 4.00
CA SER A 313 17.32 -5.31 4.10
C SER A 313 17.39 -3.81 4.41
N ILE A 314 18.57 -3.28 4.74
CA ILE A 314 18.78 -1.85 4.99
C ILE A 314 18.44 -1.07 3.70
N PRO A 315 17.56 -0.04 3.75
CA PRO A 315 17.10 0.71 2.57
C PRO A 315 18.24 1.25 1.71
N ALA A 316 19.27 1.82 2.36
CA ALA A 316 20.44 2.35 1.68
C ALA A 316 21.24 1.25 0.94
N VAL A 317 21.43 0.10 1.57
CA VAL A 317 22.15 -1.04 0.99
C VAL A 317 21.41 -1.58 -0.24
N ARG A 318 20.10 -1.82 -0.13
CA ARG A 318 19.28 -2.27 -1.28
C ARG A 318 19.30 -1.26 -2.42
N THR A 319 19.18 0.03 -2.10
CA THR A 319 19.23 1.10 -3.10
C THR A 319 20.56 1.11 -3.86
N ILE A 320 21.68 0.99 -3.13
CA ILE A 320 23.01 0.90 -3.73
C ILE A 320 23.12 -0.34 -4.62
N LEU A 321 22.63 -1.50 -4.17
CA LEU A 321 22.69 -2.73 -4.95
C LEU A 321 21.84 -2.67 -6.22
N VAL A 322 20.64 -2.10 -6.16
CA VAL A 322 19.81 -1.88 -7.35
C VAL A 322 20.51 -0.98 -8.33
N ILE A 323 21.15 0.12 -7.88
CA ILE A 323 21.93 1.00 -8.75
C ILE A 323 23.11 0.24 -9.39
N LEU A 324 23.93 -0.44 -8.59
CA LEU A 324 25.11 -1.18 -9.07
C LEU A 324 24.73 -2.28 -10.05
N LEU A 325 23.71 -3.07 -9.74
CA LEU A 325 23.21 -4.13 -10.62
C LEU A 325 22.67 -3.55 -11.93
N SER A 326 21.91 -2.46 -11.87
CA SER A 326 21.38 -1.78 -13.07
C SER A 326 22.50 -1.29 -13.99
N LEU A 327 23.53 -0.67 -13.41
CA LEU A 327 24.71 -0.21 -14.15
C LEU A 327 25.51 -1.39 -14.73
N GLY A 328 25.66 -2.47 -13.94
CA GLY A 328 26.34 -3.71 -14.34
C GLY A 328 25.66 -4.40 -15.52
N ILE A 329 24.34 -4.61 -15.48
CA ILE A 329 23.55 -5.20 -16.57
C ILE A 329 23.70 -4.33 -17.84
N THR A 330 23.56 -3.01 -17.70
CA THR A 330 23.69 -2.09 -18.83
C THR A 330 25.10 -2.12 -19.45
N TYR A 331 26.13 -2.29 -18.61
CA TYR A 331 27.53 -2.39 -19.03
C TYR A 331 27.78 -3.71 -19.75
N PHE A 332 27.25 -4.81 -19.24
CA PHE A 332 27.32 -6.12 -19.88
C PHE A 332 26.66 -6.13 -21.26
N ILE A 333 25.46 -5.55 -21.40
CA ILE A 333 24.79 -5.36 -22.70
C ILE A 333 25.68 -4.55 -23.66
N SER A 334 26.37 -3.51 -23.16
CA SER A 334 27.28 -2.69 -23.97
C SER A 334 28.47 -3.48 -24.52
N ILE A 335 28.93 -4.47 -23.77
CA ILE A 335 30.06 -5.32 -24.13
C ILE A 335 29.64 -6.33 -25.18
N ILE A 336 28.51 -7.01 -24.99
CA ILE A 336 27.98 -7.96 -25.98
C ILE A 336 27.79 -7.25 -27.33
N ALA A 337 27.26 -6.03 -27.33
CA ALA A 337 27.12 -5.23 -28.54
C ALA A 337 28.48 -4.92 -29.23
N LYS A 338 29.56 -4.75 -28.47
CA LYS A 338 30.92 -4.54 -29.02
C LYS A 338 31.56 -5.85 -29.50
N ILE A 339 31.28 -6.97 -28.85
CA ILE A 339 31.75 -8.31 -29.27
C ILE A 339 31.15 -8.67 -30.63
N LYS A 340 29.82 -8.47 -30.81
CA LYS A 340 29.16 -8.67 -32.11
C LYS A 340 29.74 -7.82 -33.24
N ASN A 341 30.37 -6.68 -32.91
CA ASN A 341 31.00 -5.79 -33.86
C ASN A 341 32.54 -5.96 -33.93
N GLY A 342 33.09 -7.09 -33.45
CA GLY A 342 34.50 -7.48 -33.65
C GLY A 342 35.55 -6.76 -32.78
N GLY A 343 35.16 -5.99 -31.76
CA GLY A 343 36.04 -5.05 -31.06
C GLY A 343 36.41 -5.38 -29.60
N PHE A 344 36.51 -6.65 -29.19
CA PHE A 344 36.63 -7.00 -27.76
C PHE A 344 37.83 -7.91 -27.42
N ARG A 345 38.61 -7.54 -26.39
CA ARG A 345 39.75 -8.34 -25.89
C ARG A 345 39.34 -9.24 -24.71
N ILE A 346 39.78 -10.50 -24.74
CA ILE A 346 39.38 -11.63 -23.87
C ILE A 346 39.53 -11.34 -22.36
N HIS A 347 40.54 -10.59 -21.94
CA HIS A 347 40.79 -10.26 -20.53
C HIS A 347 39.65 -9.46 -19.85
N LYS A 348 38.77 -8.78 -20.60
CA LYS A 348 37.59 -8.09 -20.05
C LYS A 348 36.41 -9.02 -19.76
N LEU A 349 36.33 -10.18 -20.44
CA LEU A 349 35.35 -11.24 -20.15
C LEU A 349 35.69 -11.93 -18.82
N VAL A 350 36.98 -12.13 -18.55
CA VAL A 350 37.50 -12.77 -17.33
C VAL A 350 37.15 -11.94 -16.08
N LEU A 351 37.31 -10.62 -16.11
CA LEU A 351 36.94 -9.75 -14.98
C LEU A 351 35.44 -9.74 -14.67
N ILE A 352 34.59 -9.87 -15.70
CA ILE A 352 33.12 -9.96 -15.55
C ILE A 352 32.73 -11.33 -15.01
N PHE A 353 33.35 -12.39 -15.52
CA PHE A 353 33.14 -13.74 -15.02
C PHE A 353 33.60 -13.87 -13.57
N LEU A 354 34.73 -13.25 -13.19
CA LEU A 354 35.18 -13.16 -11.80
C LEU A 354 34.24 -12.35 -10.93
N GLY A 355 33.67 -11.24 -11.41
CA GLY A 355 32.66 -10.47 -10.69
C GLY A 355 31.34 -11.23 -10.49
N PHE A 356 30.88 -11.95 -11.52
CA PHE A 356 29.71 -12.84 -11.43
C PHE A 356 29.98 -14.04 -10.53
N ILE A 357 31.18 -14.62 -10.58
CA ILE A 357 31.61 -15.67 -9.66
C ILE A 357 31.65 -15.13 -8.25
N LEU A 358 32.18 -13.94 -8.00
CA LEU A 358 32.24 -13.37 -6.65
C LEU A 358 30.84 -13.13 -6.08
N VAL A 359 29.93 -12.55 -6.89
CA VAL A 359 28.52 -12.35 -6.53
C VAL A 359 27.81 -13.70 -6.36
N TRP A 360 28.08 -14.68 -7.23
CA TRP A 360 27.54 -16.04 -7.11
C TRP A 360 28.09 -16.78 -5.88
N PHE A 361 29.36 -16.61 -5.53
CA PHE A 361 30.00 -17.21 -4.35
C PHE A 361 29.48 -16.57 -3.07
N LEU A 362 29.26 -15.24 -3.08
CA LEU A 362 28.55 -14.51 -2.03
C LEU A 362 27.11 -15.04 -1.87
N ILE A 363 26.39 -15.31 -2.97
CA ILE A 363 25.01 -15.85 -2.95
C ILE A 363 24.96 -17.35 -2.57
N LYS A 364 25.98 -18.15 -2.96
CA LYS A 364 26.04 -19.59 -2.72
C LYS A 364 26.42 -19.92 -1.29
N ASN A 365 27.34 -19.16 -0.68
CA ASN A 365 27.63 -19.28 0.76
C ASN A 365 26.49 -18.77 1.67
N LEU A 366 25.43 -18.21 1.09
CA LEU A 366 24.19 -17.87 1.78
C LEU A 366 23.17 -19.03 1.82
N HIS A 367 23.39 -20.13 1.09
CA HIS A 367 22.45 -21.25 0.99
C HIS A 367 22.76 -22.38 1.99
N GLY A 368 23.09 -22.01 3.22
CA GLY A 368 23.24 -22.91 4.37
C GLY A 368 22.12 -22.71 5.40
N CYS A 369 20.87 -22.63 4.96
CA CYS A 369 19.72 -22.65 5.87
C CYS A 369 18.50 -23.23 5.13
N LEU A 370 18.50 -24.56 4.96
CA LEU A 370 17.27 -25.30 4.75
C LEU A 370 16.71 -25.60 6.14
N ILE A 371 15.89 -24.67 6.65
CA ILE A 371 15.00 -24.94 7.78
C ILE A 371 13.61 -25.18 7.18
N ILE A 372 12.99 -26.27 7.62
CA ILE A 372 11.64 -26.70 7.28
C ILE A 372 10.68 -25.49 7.37
N ASP A 373 9.98 -25.22 6.27
CA ASP A 373 9.20 -24.01 6.04
C ASP A 373 8.03 -23.89 7.01
N LYS A 374 8.18 -23.06 8.05
CA LYS A 374 7.05 -22.53 8.83
C LYS A 374 7.17 -21.02 8.96
N ASN A 375 7.15 -20.34 7.82
CA ASN A 375 6.93 -18.90 7.74
C ASN A 375 5.65 -18.46 8.48
N PRO A 376 5.54 -17.19 8.92
CA PRO A 376 4.27 -16.66 9.45
C PRO A 376 3.12 -16.90 8.45
N VAL A 377 1.89 -16.88 8.95
CA VAL A 377 0.69 -17.01 8.10
C VAL A 377 0.75 -16.00 6.95
N ALA A 378 1.12 -14.75 7.25
CA ALA A 378 1.36 -13.72 6.26
C ALA A 378 2.40 -12.69 6.75
N ARG A 379 3.10 -12.02 5.82
CA ARG A 379 4.05 -10.96 6.13
C ARG A 379 3.54 -9.59 5.66
N SER A 380 3.91 -8.51 6.36
CA SER A 380 3.46 -7.14 6.03
C SER A 380 1.94 -7.09 5.84
N SER A 381 1.25 -7.62 6.84
CA SER A 381 -0.16 -8.01 6.82
C SER A 381 -0.73 -7.83 8.22
N VAL A 382 -2.00 -7.44 8.31
CA VAL A 382 -2.65 -7.12 9.59
C VAL A 382 -4.08 -7.64 9.61
N LEU A 383 -4.55 -7.98 10.81
CA LEU A 383 -5.95 -8.22 11.10
C LEU A 383 -6.58 -6.96 11.69
N GLU A 384 -7.79 -6.66 11.24
CA GLU A 384 -8.63 -5.62 11.81
C GLU A 384 -9.29 -6.16 13.10
N TRP A 385 -9.58 -5.30 14.08
CA TRP A 385 -10.11 -5.73 15.39
C TRP A 385 -11.62 -6.03 15.45
N ILE A 386 -12.44 -5.40 14.61
CA ILE A 386 -13.92 -5.47 14.56
C ILE A 386 -14.34 -6.44 13.47
N GLN A 387 -13.70 -6.37 12.29
CA GLN A 387 -14.06 -7.20 11.14
C GLN A 387 -13.73 -8.67 11.44
N LYS A 388 -14.77 -9.43 11.77
CA LYS A 388 -14.70 -10.86 12.09
C LYS A 388 -15.76 -11.65 11.32
N PRO A 389 -15.48 -12.89 10.90
CA PRO A 389 -14.24 -13.62 11.11
C PRO A 389 -13.18 -13.31 10.04
N ALA A 390 -11.91 -13.26 10.44
CA ALA A 390 -10.79 -13.28 9.49
C ALA A 390 -10.34 -14.72 9.14
N ALA A 391 -10.76 -15.73 9.91
CA ALA A 391 -10.40 -17.11 9.70
C ALA A 391 -11.56 -18.08 9.98
N ILE A 392 -11.78 -19.03 9.07
CA ILE A 392 -12.85 -20.03 9.14
C ILE A 392 -12.29 -21.40 8.77
N ARG A 393 -12.52 -22.41 9.61
CA ARG A 393 -12.36 -23.81 9.23
C ARG A 393 -13.63 -24.31 8.55
N PHE A 394 -13.44 -24.94 7.40
CA PHE A 394 -14.49 -25.56 6.62
C PHE A 394 -14.10 -27.00 6.29
N VAL A 395 -15.04 -27.92 6.54
CA VAL A 395 -14.89 -29.36 6.28
C VAL A 395 -15.87 -29.73 5.19
N GLY A 396 -15.42 -29.65 3.94
CA GLY A 396 -16.17 -30.04 2.75
C GLY A 396 -15.49 -31.19 2.04
N LYS A 397 -15.09 -30.97 0.79
CA LYS A 397 -14.19 -31.86 0.04
C LYS A 397 -12.81 -31.93 0.71
N HIS A 398 -12.40 -30.85 1.36
CA HIS A 398 -11.16 -30.78 2.14
C HIS A 398 -11.47 -30.35 3.59
N ASP A 399 -10.57 -30.69 4.50
CA ASP A 399 -10.54 -30.11 5.85
C ASP A 399 -9.50 -28.98 5.88
N ARG A 400 -9.96 -27.74 5.80
CA ARG A 400 -9.11 -26.56 5.63
C ARG A 400 -9.53 -25.40 6.50
N THR A 401 -8.54 -24.68 7.03
CA THR A 401 -8.74 -23.35 7.64
C THR A 401 -8.35 -22.28 6.64
N TYR A 402 -9.32 -21.49 6.19
CA TYR A 402 -9.15 -20.34 5.31
C TYR A 402 -8.92 -19.08 6.15
N ILE A 403 -7.97 -18.25 5.76
CA ILE A 403 -7.55 -17.06 6.51
C ILE A 403 -7.42 -15.92 5.51
N SER A 404 -8.04 -14.77 5.80
CA SER A 404 -8.04 -13.58 4.94
C SER A 404 -7.57 -12.33 5.69
N TRP A 405 -6.94 -11.40 4.97
CA TRP A 405 -6.37 -10.20 5.56
C TRP A 405 -6.11 -9.09 4.53
N ILE A 406 -5.70 -7.92 5.01
CA ILE A 406 -5.15 -6.84 4.19
C ILE A 406 -3.61 -6.84 4.23
N GLY A 407 -3.01 -7.03 3.06
CA GLY A 407 -1.57 -6.96 2.82
C GLY A 407 -1.12 -5.58 2.33
N ASN A 408 0.19 -5.43 2.13
CA ASN A 408 0.80 -4.17 1.70
C ASN A 408 0.17 -3.60 0.40
N ARG A 409 0.03 -2.27 0.34
CA ARG A 409 -0.56 -1.49 -0.78
C ARG A 409 -2.01 -1.88 -1.11
N GLY A 410 -2.83 -2.12 -0.10
CA GLY A 410 -4.26 -2.37 -0.28
C GLY A 410 -4.59 -3.72 -0.93
N LYS A 411 -3.75 -4.74 -0.74
CA LYS A 411 -3.99 -6.07 -1.30
C LYS A 411 -4.87 -6.89 -0.38
N VAL A 412 -6.07 -7.24 -0.82
CA VAL A 412 -6.92 -8.20 -0.11
C VAL A 412 -6.41 -9.59 -0.44
N GLN A 413 -5.93 -10.30 0.57
CA GLN A 413 -5.21 -11.57 0.39
C GLN A 413 -5.77 -12.67 1.27
N MET A 414 -5.50 -13.90 0.88
CA MET A 414 -5.84 -15.06 1.69
C MET A 414 -4.92 -16.25 1.41
N ARG A 415 -4.99 -17.24 2.29
CA ARG A 415 -4.44 -18.58 2.09
C ARG A 415 -5.25 -19.58 2.91
N PHE A 416 -5.05 -20.87 2.68
CA PHE A 416 -5.59 -21.90 3.57
C PHE A 416 -4.49 -22.73 4.23
N TYR A 417 -4.80 -23.33 5.37
CA TYR A 417 -4.07 -24.45 5.95
C TYR A 417 -4.84 -25.74 5.72
N ASP A 418 -4.20 -26.72 5.10
CA ASP A 418 -4.77 -28.05 4.87
C ASP A 418 -4.46 -28.95 6.06
N HIS A 419 -5.48 -29.33 6.82
CA HIS A 419 -5.31 -30.09 8.06
C HIS A 419 -4.85 -31.52 7.81
N LYS A 420 -5.19 -32.08 6.64
CA LYS A 420 -4.76 -33.42 6.23
C LYS A 420 -3.28 -33.44 5.88
N ASN A 421 -2.85 -32.50 5.03
CA ASN A 421 -1.46 -32.43 4.55
C ASN A 421 -0.52 -31.70 5.52
N LYS A 422 -1.09 -30.99 6.51
CA LYS A 422 -0.37 -30.16 7.49
C LYS A 422 0.50 -29.08 6.84
N THR A 423 -0.02 -28.50 5.76
CA THR A 423 0.68 -27.50 4.96
C THR A 423 -0.22 -26.31 4.69
N PHE A 424 0.37 -25.11 4.68
CA PHE A 424 -0.32 -23.95 4.14
C PHE A 424 -0.21 -23.90 2.61
N SER A 425 -1.24 -23.38 1.94
CA SER A 425 -1.16 -22.98 0.53
C SER A 425 -0.24 -21.77 0.35
N GLU A 426 0.13 -21.46 -0.89
CA GLU A 426 0.65 -20.14 -1.23
C GLU A 426 -0.34 -19.03 -0.86
N ILE A 427 0.18 -17.81 -0.70
CA ILE A 427 -0.66 -16.62 -0.49
C ILE A 427 -1.23 -16.19 -1.84
N TYR A 428 -2.55 -16.06 -1.90
CA TYR A 428 -3.26 -15.57 -3.07
C TYR A 428 -3.80 -14.15 -2.84
N THR A 429 -3.71 -13.31 -3.86
CA THR A 429 -4.31 -11.97 -3.84
C THR A 429 -5.69 -12.05 -4.46
N VAL A 430 -6.72 -11.93 -3.62
CA VAL A 430 -8.11 -11.94 -4.06
C VAL A 430 -8.45 -10.65 -4.79
N ASP A 431 -7.93 -9.52 -4.31
CA ASP A 431 -8.12 -8.22 -4.93
C ASP A 431 -6.95 -7.26 -4.68
N ASP A 432 -6.79 -6.30 -5.58
CA ASP A 432 -5.73 -5.30 -5.58
C ASP A 432 -6.35 -3.91 -5.71
N LEU A 433 -6.47 -3.20 -4.59
CA LEU A 433 -7.14 -1.90 -4.53
C LEU A 433 -6.27 -0.76 -5.07
N TYR A 434 -4.95 -0.98 -5.20
CA TYR A 434 -3.99 0.05 -5.59
C TYR A 434 -4.27 0.70 -6.97
N PRO A 435 -4.53 -0.05 -8.05
CA PRO A 435 -4.68 0.53 -9.39
C PRO A 435 -5.84 1.53 -9.51
N ASP A 436 -6.91 1.31 -8.75
CA ASP A 436 -8.14 2.10 -8.86
C ASP A 436 -8.25 3.20 -7.80
N TYR A 437 -7.69 2.95 -6.60
CA TYR A 437 -7.84 3.85 -5.45
C TYR A 437 -6.52 4.49 -4.99
N GLY A 438 -5.39 4.13 -5.57
CA GLY A 438 -4.09 4.73 -5.25
C GLY A 438 -3.70 4.55 -3.78
N ILE A 439 -4.05 3.40 -3.19
CA ILE A 439 -3.79 3.10 -1.77
C ILE A 439 -2.27 2.90 -1.55
N GLU A 440 -1.57 4.02 -1.36
CA GLU A 440 -0.11 4.07 -1.17
C GLU A 440 0.32 3.61 0.23
N ALA A 441 -0.55 3.78 1.24
CA ALA A 441 -0.33 3.36 2.63
C ALA A 441 -1.24 2.17 2.98
N GLN A 442 -0.75 1.25 3.80
CA GLN A 442 -1.55 0.13 4.31
C GLN A 442 -2.54 0.69 5.34
N ASP A 443 -3.81 0.28 5.24
CA ASP A 443 -4.91 0.70 6.11
C ASP A 443 -5.67 -0.56 6.53
N ASP A 444 -5.74 -0.84 7.84
CA ASP A 444 -6.37 -2.05 8.36
C ASP A 444 -7.89 -2.08 8.17
N HIS A 445 -8.53 -0.91 8.01
CA HIS A 445 -9.97 -0.79 7.77
C HIS A 445 -10.40 -1.46 6.46
N ASN A 446 -9.46 -1.66 5.54
CA ASN A 446 -9.68 -2.35 4.26
C ASN A 446 -9.59 -3.88 4.39
N ALA A 447 -9.42 -4.44 5.59
CA ALA A 447 -9.40 -5.88 5.75
C ALA A 447 -10.75 -6.52 5.40
N PRO A 448 -10.72 -7.76 4.89
CA PRO A 448 -11.95 -8.43 4.49
C PRO A 448 -12.63 -9.14 5.67
N SER A 449 -13.96 -9.17 5.65
CA SER A 449 -14.75 -10.17 6.36
C SER A 449 -14.97 -11.38 5.44
N LEU A 450 -14.69 -12.58 5.96
CA LEU A 450 -14.82 -13.85 5.23
C LEU A 450 -16.14 -14.55 5.61
N LEU A 451 -16.80 -15.14 4.62
CA LEU A 451 -17.93 -16.05 4.80
C LEU A 451 -17.76 -17.25 3.87
N ILE A 452 -18.07 -18.46 4.34
CA ILE A 452 -18.08 -19.68 3.51
C ILE A 452 -19.49 -20.26 3.53
N LEU A 453 -20.08 -20.44 2.36
CA LEU A 453 -21.42 -21.01 2.18
C LEU A 453 -21.40 -22.54 2.36
N PRO A 454 -22.56 -23.18 2.62
CA PRO A 454 -22.63 -24.63 2.81
C PRO A 454 -22.15 -25.45 1.61
N ASP A 455 -22.25 -24.91 0.40
CA ASP A 455 -21.74 -25.53 -0.83
C ASP A 455 -20.22 -25.36 -1.00
N GLY A 456 -19.56 -24.68 -0.07
CA GLY A 456 -18.13 -24.41 -0.08
C GLY A 456 -17.73 -23.16 -0.86
N GLN A 457 -18.66 -22.37 -1.39
CA GLN A 457 -18.33 -21.11 -2.04
C GLN A 457 -17.87 -20.05 -1.01
N LEU A 458 -16.80 -19.31 -1.32
CA LEU A 458 -16.22 -18.29 -0.44
C LEU A 458 -16.70 -16.91 -0.87
N LEU A 459 -17.12 -16.10 0.10
CA LEU A 459 -17.51 -14.70 -0.07
C LEU A 459 -16.56 -13.85 0.77
N ILE A 460 -16.01 -12.80 0.17
CA ILE A 460 -15.24 -11.79 0.90
C ILE A 460 -15.90 -10.43 0.75
N PHE A 461 -15.99 -9.70 1.86
CA PHE A 461 -16.59 -8.37 1.94
C PHE A 461 -15.55 -7.38 2.44
N TYR A 462 -15.39 -6.25 1.76
CA TYR A 462 -14.38 -5.26 2.12
C TYR A 462 -14.80 -3.88 1.62
N VAL A 463 -14.22 -2.86 2.24
CA VAL A 463 -14.41 -1.46 1.86
C VAL A 463 -13.08 -0.83 1.45
N VAL A 464 -13.15 0.34 0.83
CA VAL A 464 -12.02 1.27 0.81
C VAL A 464 -12.34 2.38 1.79
N HIS A 465 -11.61 2.40 2.90
CA HIS A 465 -11.78 3.35 4.00
C HIS A 465 -11.77 4.79 3.49
N ASP A 466 -12.72 5.58 3.98
CA ASP A 466 -12.92 6.98 3.63
C ASP A 466 -13.13 7.28 2.13
N VAL A 467 -13.53 6.27 1.34
CA VAL A 467 -13.89 6.44 -0.07
C VAL A 467 -15.38 6.17 -0.29
N ASN A 468 -16.07 7.19 -0.80
CA ASN A 468 -17.51 7.14 -1.08
C ASN A 468 -17.87 6.01 -2.06
N GLY A 469 -18.93 5.27 -1.72
CA GLY A 469 -19.44 4.19 -2.56
C GLY A 469 -18.56 2.93 -2.58
N ALA A 470 -17.38 2.91 -1.97
CA ALA A 470 -16.38 1.86 -2.16
C ALA A 470 -16.60 0.66 -1.22
N PHE A 471 -17.74 -0.01 -1.36
CA PHE A 471 -18.12 -1.21 -0.62
C PHE A 471 -18.30 -2.38 -1.59
N PHE A 472 -17.50 -3.43 -1.43
CA PHE A 472 -17.38 -4.51 -2.39
C PHE A 472 -17.56 -5.90 -1.78
N MET A 473 -18.02 -6.80 -2.63
CA MET A 473 -17.98 -8.25 -2.46
C MET A 473 -17.22 -8.88 -3.64
N LYS A 474 -16.49 -9.97 -3.35
CA LYS A 474 -16.11 -10.96 -4.36
C LYS A 474 -16.49 -12.36 -3.92
N THR A 475 -16.78 -13.20 -4.89
CA THR A 475 -17.19 -14.59 -4.70
C THR A 475 -16.20 -15.51 -5.39
N SER A 476 -15.83 -16.63 -4.77
CA SER A 476 -15.00 -17.64 -5.43
C SER A 476 -15.77 -18.28 -6.59
N VAL A 477 -15.08 -18.51 -7.71
CA VAL A 477 -15.70 -19.13 -8.89
C VAL A 477 -16.05 -20.59 -8.60
N GLY A 478 -15.16 -21.30 -7.90
CA GLY A 478 -15.38 -22.67 -7.44
C GLY A 478 -15.58 -22.77 -5.94
N ALA A 479 -16.22 -23.85 -5.50
CA ALA A 479 -16.24 -24.24 -4.09
C ALA A 479 -14.82 -24.57 -3.62
N GLU A 480 -14.47 -24.10 -2.42
CA GLU A 480 -13.17 -24.31 -1.78
C GLU A 480 -11.96 -23.83 -2.63
N ASP A 481 -12.20 -22.95 -3.61
CA ASP A 481 -11.19 -22.41 -4.52
C ASP A 481 -10.81 -20.97 -4.13
N ILE A 482 -9.56 -20.77 -3.74
CA ILE A 482 -9.01 -19.43 -3.47
C ILE A 482 -8.34 -18.80 -4.69
N PHE A 483 -8.20 -19.51 -5.81
CA PHE A 483 -7.39 -19.08 -6.97
C PHE A 483 -8.20 -18.33 -8.03
N SER A 484 -9.52 -18.44 -8.02
CA SER A 484 -10.38 -17.84 -9.05
C SER A 484 -11.56 -17.12 -8.40
N TRP A 485 -11.75 -15.86 -8.76
CA TRP A 485 -12.76 -14.97 -8.15
C TRP A 485 -13.56 -14.24 -9.20
N SER A 486 -14.80 -13.88 -8.84
CA SER A 486 -15.65 -12.98 -9.62
C SER A 486 -14.99 -11.61 -9.82
N GLU A 487 -15.54 -10.82 -10.73
CA GLU A 487 -15.29 -9.37 -10.73
C GLU A 487 -15.80 -8.72 -9.43
N ARG A 488 -15.35 -7.49 -9.15
CA ARG A 488 -15.86 -6.72 -8.01
C ARG A 488 -17.36 -6.48 -8.17
N LYS A 489 -18.13 -6.92 -7.20
CA LYS A 489 -19.53 -6.56 -7.07
C LYS A 489 -19.67 -5.45 -6.03
N ARG A 490 -20.29 -4.33 -6.40
CA ARG A 490 -20.59 -3.27 -5.45
C ARG A 490 -21.78 -3.67 -4.59
N ILE A 491 -21.68 -3.46 -3.29
CA ILE A 491 -22.83 -3.49 -2.38
C ILE A 491 -23.55 -2.17 -2.56
N ASN A 492 -24.68 -2.18 -3.27
CA ASN A 492 -25.44 -0.97 -3.54
C ASN A 492 -26.07 -0.44 -2.25
N ASP A 493 -25.91 0.85 -2.04
CA ASP A 493 -26.59 1.63 -1.00
C ASP A 493 -27.17 2.87 -1.71
N PRO A 494 -28.45 3.22 -1.50
CA PRO A 494 -29.09 4.37 -2.14
C PRO A 494 -28.34 5.69 -1.89
N ASP A 495 -27.63 5.82 -0.78
CA ASP A 495 -26.84 7.00 -0.45
C ASP A 495 -25.35 6.78 -0.68
N ALA A 496 -24.96 6.86 -1.95
CA ALA A 496 -23.59 6.68 -2.41
C ALA A 496 -22.63 7.84 -2.05
N HIS A 497 -23.10 8.87 -1.32
CA HIS A 497 -22.28 10.02 -0.92
C HIS A 497 -21.58 9.87 0.43
N THR A 498 -21.74 8.70 1.06
CA THR A 498 -21.16 8.40 2.38
C THR A 498 -20.12 7.29 2.30
N THR A 499 -19.24 7.27 3.31
CA THR A 499 -18.18 6.27 3.46
C THR A 499 -18.69 5.08 4.27
N TYR A 500 -18.16 3.88 3.98
CA TYR A 500 -18.54 2.63 4.65
C TYR A 500 -17.32 2.04 5.36
N ASN A 501 -17.57 1.41 6.51
CA ASN A 501 -16.56 0.85 7.38
C ASN A 501 -17.02 -0.49 7.97
N TYR A 502 -16.05 -1.33 8.33
CA TYR A 502 -16.26 -2.53 9.14
C TYR A 502 -17.36 -3.50 8.68
N PRO A 503 -17.36 -3.97 7.40
CA PRO A 503 -18.30 -5.01 6.99
C PRO A 503 -18.16 -6.27 7.85
N GLN A 504 -19.28 -6.78 8.34
CA GLN A 504 -19.38 -8.01 9.13
C GLN A 504 -20.52 -8.89 8.56
N ALA A 505 -20.15 -9.86 7.72
CA ALA A 505 -21.11 -10.77 7.11
C ALA A 505 -21.31 -12.02 7.98
N LYS A 506 -22.57 -12.38 8.26
CA LYS A 506 -22.94 -13.59 9.00
C LYS A 506 -24.05 -14.33 8.27
N ARG A 507 -24.02 -15.67 8.31
CA ARG A 507 -25.07 -16.51 7.75
C ARG A 507 -25.94 -17.07 8.86
N LEU A 508 -27.26 -16.91 8.72
CA LEU A 508 -28.27 -17.44 9.63
C LEU A 508 -28.70 -18.87 9.22
N ASN A 509 -29.35 -19.60 10.12
CA ASN A 509 -29.83 -20.97 9.86
C ASN A 509 -30.92 -21.02 8.79
N ASN A 510 -31.74 -19.98 8.67
CA ASN A 510 -32.74 -19.84 7.62
C ASN A 510 -32.15 -19.63 6.21
N GLY A 511 -30.82 -19.49 6.10
CA GLY A 511 -30.11 -19.33 4.84
C GLY A 511 -29.81 -17.89 4.45
N ASN A 512 -30.40 -16.91 5.15
CA ASN A 512 -30.12 -15.51 4.91
C ASN A 512 -28.69 -15.16 5.32
N ILE A 513 -28.10 -14.23 4.58
CA ILE A 513 -26.87 -13.54 4.97
C ILE A 513 -27.25 -12.16 5.47
N VAL A 514 -26.80 -11.82 6.67
CA VAL A 514 -26.88 -10.47 7.23
C VAL A 514 -25.50 -9.82 7.14
N LEU A 515 -25.44 -8.63 6.55
CA LEU A 515 -24.22 -7.85 6.36
C LEU A 515 -24.34 -6.55 7.13
N PHE A 516 -23.65 -6.49 8.27
CA PHE A 516 -23.54 -5.29 9.09
C PHE A 516 -22.40 -4.41 8.59
N TYR A 517 -22.55 -3.10 8.72
CA TYR A 517 -21.54 -2.13 8.36
C TYR A 517 -21.83 -0.78 9.01
N ARG A 518 -20.74 -0.07 9.32
CA ARG A 518 -20.80 1.30 9.79
C ARG A 518 -20.85 2.25 8.59
N ARG A 519 -21.69 3.27 8.66
CA ARG A 519 -21.81 4.32 7.66
C ARG A 519 -21.45 5.68 8.26
N GLY A 520 -20.48 6.39 7.67
CA GLY A 520 -19.96 7.67 8.18
C GLY A 520 -18.53 7.61 8.72
N VAL A 521 -18.03 8.75 9.21
CA VAL A 521 -16.63 8.98 9.56
C VAL A 521 -16.45 9.36 11.02
N TYR A 522 -15.42 8.82 11.66
CA TYR A 522 -15.02 9.12 13.05
C TYR A 522 -16.16 9.06 14.07
N TYR A 523 -16.67 10.22 14.47
CA TYR A 523 -17.68 10.42 15.50
C TYR A 523 -19.05 10.72 14.91
N ASN A 524 -19.22 10.78 13.59
CA ASN A 524 -20.54 10.94 12.98
C ASN A 524 -20.79 9.72 12.10
N SER A 525 -21.34 8.68 12.72
CA SER A 525 -21.55 7.42 12.03
C SER A 525 -22.57 6.52 12.71
N ASP A 526 -23.42 5.93 11.89
CA ASP A 526 -24.51 5.02 12.28
C ASP A 526 -24.17 3.57 11.93
N GLU A 527 -24.84 2.61 12.57
CA GLU A 527 -24.75 1.20 12.22
C GLU A 527 -25.94 0.77 11.36
N TYR A 528 -25.63 0.10 10.25
CA TYR A 528 -26.62 -0.43 9.31
C TYR A 528 -26.42 -1.92 9.10
N PHE A 529 -27.47 -2.58 8.60
CA PHE A 529 -27.32 -3.90 8.00
C PHE A 529 -28.19 -4.09 6.76
N LYS A 530 -27.80 -5.05 5.95
CA LYS A 530 -28.55 -5.53 4.79
C LYS A 530 -28.75 -7.04 4.88
N ILE A 531 -29.85 -7.51 4.28
CA ILE A 531 -30.17 -8.94 4.20
C ILE A 531 -30.08 -9.40 2.74
N SER A 532 -29.48 -10.56 2.52
CA SER A 532 -29.54 -11.31 1.26
C SER A 532 -30.15 -12.69 1.53
N SER A 533 -31.14 -13.08 0.72
CA SER A 533 -31.82 -14.38 0.81
C SER A 533 -31.38 -15.38 -0.28
N ASP A 534 -30.40 -15.02 -1.11
CA ASP A 534 -29.99 -15.78 -2.30
C ASP A 534 -28.47 -15.99 -2.37
N GLY A 535 -27.82 -16.08 -1.21
CA GLY A 535 -26.38 -16.35 -1.13
C GLY A 535 -25.50 -15.16 -1.53
N GLY A 536 -25.98 -13.93 -1.36
CA GLY A 536 -25.23 -12.71 -1.66
C GLY A 536 -25.39 -12.21 -3.10
N GLN A 537 -26.29 -12.82 -3.88
CA GLN A 537 -26.55 -12.43 -5.28
C GLN A 537 -27.41 -11.17 -5.38
N ASN A 538 -28.30 -10.91 -4.44
CA ASN A 538 -29.04 -9.67 -4.32
C ASN A 538 -29.10 -9.24 -2.84
N TRP A 539 -29.21 -7.94 -2.63
CA TRP A 539 -29.24 -7.33 -1.30
C TRP A 539 -30.47 -6.46 -1.18
N GLY A 540 -31.20 -6.59 -0.07
CA GLY A 540 -32.31 -5.71 0.27
C GLY A 540 -31.85 -4.28 0.59
N ASP A 541 -32.83 -3.44 0.88
CA ASP A 541 -32.59 -2.06 1.32
C ASP A 541 -31.81 -2.01 2.65
N PRO A 542 -30.99 -0.98 2.85
CA PRO A 542 -30.28 -0.80 4.12
C PRO A 542 -31.26 -0.53 5.25
N ILE A 543 -31.07 -1.22 6.38
CA ILE A 543 -31.82 -0.98 7.62
C ILE A 543 -30.89 -0.26 8.58
N LYS A 544 -31.27 0.96 8.98
CA LYS A 544 -30.56 1.75 10.02
C LYS A 544 -30.85 1.14 11.38
N LEU A 545 -29.87 0.49 11.98
CA LEU A 545 -30.02 -0.18 13.27
C LEU A 545 -29.81 0.78 14.44
N ILE A 546 -28.73 1.56 14.42
CA ILE A 546 -28.30 2.42 15.53
C ILE A 546 -28.04 3.82 14.99
N ASP A 547 -28.61 4.83 15.67
CA ASP A 547 -28.47 6.25 15.35
C ASP A 547 -28.31 7.04 16.65
N PHE A 548 -27.07 7.45 16.92
CA PHE A 548 -26.73 8.26 18.08
C PHE A 548 -26.50 9.73 17.67
N ALA A 549 -27.17 10.17 16.60
CA ALA A 549 -27.12 11.52 16.05
C ALA A 549 -25.70 11.96 15.65
N ASP A 550 -25.11 12.87 16.42
CA ASP A 550 -23.79 13.45 16.12
C ASP A 550 -22.62 12.61 16.69
N ASP A 551 -22.92 11.48 17.33
CA ASP A 551 -21.96 10.53 17.90
C ASP A 551 -21.81 9.26 17.04
N GLY A 552 -20.65 8.61 17.16
CA GLY A 552 -20.30 7.47 16.33
C GLY A 552 -20.64 6.13 16.99
N VAL A 553 -20.78 5.09 16.17
CA VAL A 553 -21.09 3.72 16.62
C VAL A 553 -19.99 2.75 16.20
N TYR A 554 -19.54 1.89 17.11
CA TYR A 554 -18.58 0.82 16.82
C TYR A 554 -19.14 -0.52 17.29
N ALA A 555 -19.78 -1.26 16.38
CA ALA A 555 -20.54 -2.46 16.68
C ALA A 555 -19.78 -3.77 16.40
N PHE A 556 -19.99 -4.75 17.26
CA PHE A 556 -19.56 -6.13 17.12
C PHE A 556 -20.77 -7.04 17.00
N VAL A 557 -20.72 -7.99 16.06
CA VAL A 557 -21.88 -8.83 15.72
C VAL A 557 -21.56 -10.31 15.90
N TYR A 558 -22.45 -11.02 16.59
CA TYR A 558 -22.44 -12.47 16.71
C TYR A 558 -23.80 -13.06 16.33
N THR A 559 -23.80 -14.21 15.67
CA THR A 559 -25.03 -14.91 15.28
C THR A 559 -24.99 -16.35 15.76
N SER A 560 -26.09 -16.82 16.33
CA SER A 560 -26.30 -18.23 16.68
C SER A 560 -27.69 -18.66 16.21
N GLY A 561 -27.75 -19.65 15.32
CA GLY A 561 -29.00 -20.02 14.67
C GLY A 561 -29.56 -18.88 13.81
N ASN A 562 -30.75 -18.38 14.18
CA ASN A 562 -31.35 -17.18 13.59
C ASN A 562 -31.25 -15.95 14.50
N GLN A 563 -30.66 -16.08 15.69
CA GLN A 563 -30.49 -14.95 16.59
C GLN A 563 -29.27 -14.12 16.19
N ILE A 564 -29.43 -12.80 16.27
CA ILE A 564 -28.39 -11.82 16.01
C ILE A 564 -28.18 -11.03 17.30
N HIS A 565 -26.95 -10.93 17.76
CA HIS A 565 -26.57 -10.18 18.95
C HIS A 565 -25.55 -9.11 18.56
N VAL A 566 -25.76 -7.89 19.06
CA VAL A 566 -24.92 -6.74 18.76
C VAL A 566 -24.52 -6.07 20.07
N ALA A 567 -23.22 -5.83 20.24
CA ALA A 567 -22.69 -4.97 21.28
C ALA A 567 -21.90 -3.82 20.65
N TRP A 568 -21.97 -2.62 21.21
CA TRP A 568 -21.28 -1.47 20.65
C TRP A 568 -20.82 -0.49 21.72
N ASN A 569 -19.87 0.36 21.32
CA ASN A 569 -19.56 1.60 22.03
C ASN A 569 -20.14 2.80 21.30
N LYS A 570 -20.40 3.86 22.07
CA LYS A 570 -20.56 5.22 21.55
C LYS A 570 -19.18 5.83 21.34
N ALA A 571 -18.99 6.59 20.27
CA ALA A 571 -17.73 7.25 19.95
C ALA A 571 -17.90 8.77 19.92
N VAL A 572 -17.24 9.43 20.88
CA VAL A 572 -17.27 10.88 21.05
C VAL A 572 -15.86 11.45 20.91
N SER A 573 -15.72 12.77 20.87
CA SER A 573 -14.43 13.42 20.61
C SER A 573 -13.38 13.18 21.71
N ILE A 574 -13.80 13.16 22.99
CA ILE A 574 -12.98 12.94 24.19
C ILE A 574 -13.89 12.38 25.30
N PRO A 575 -13.71 11.14 25.81
CA PRO A 575 -12.80 10.09 25.32
C PRO A 575 -13.19 9.58 23.93
N PRO A 576 -12.29 8.91 23.17
CA PRO A 576 -12.60 8.50 21.79
C PRO A 576 -13.76 7.49 21.67
N LYS A 577 -14.06 6.76 22.75
CA LYS A 577 -15.18 5.82 22.90
C LYS A 577 -15.59 5.72 24.37
N GLU A 578 -16.89 5.63 24.62
CA GLU A 578 -17.50 5.47 25.93
C GLU A 578 -18.73 4.54 25.88
N ASN A 579 -19.05 3.98 27.04
CA ASN A 579 -20.16 3.08 27.33
C ASN A 579 -20.20 1.77 26.51
N VAL A 580 -20.77 0.72 27.11
CA VAL A 580 -21.11 -0.53 26.41
C VAL A 580 -22.61 -0.68 26.34
N TYR A 581 -23.13 -0.94 25.15
CA TYR A 581 -24.54 -1.20 24.92
C TYR A 581 -24.78 -2.56 24.27
N TYR A 582 -26.02 -3.03 24.31
CA TYR A 582 -26.44 -4.31 23.76
C TYR A 582 -27.81 -4.27 23.08
N THR A 583 -28.01 -5.16 22.11
CA THR A 583 -29.32 -5.49 21.57
C THR A 583 -29.28 -6.89 20.96
N TYR A 584 -30.44 -7.53 20.82
CA TYR A 584 -30.56 -8.75 20.02
C TYR A 584 -31.84 -8.80 19.23
N SER A 585 -31.83 -9.63 18.19
CA SER A 585 -32.99 -10.03 17.40
C SER A 585 -33.08 -11.55 17.41
N ASP A 586 -34.25 -12.10 17.76
CA ASP A 586 -34.54 -13.53 17.77
C ASP A 586 -35.24 -14.04 16.49
N ASP A 587 -35.55 -13.14 15.57
CA ASP A 587 -36.31 -13.40 14.33
C ASP A 587 -35.55 -13.05 13.05
N GLY A 588 -34.21 -13.00 13.12
CA GLY A 588 -33.35 -12.79 11.96
C GLY A 588 -33.26 -11.34 11.49
N GLY A 589 -33.44 -10.39 12.42
CA GLY A 589 -33.26 -8.95 12.21
C GLY A 589 -34.55 -8.17 11.97
N VAL A 590 -35.73 -8.76 12.24
CA VAL A 590 -37.03 -8.10 12.04
C VAL A 590 -37.38 -7.25 13.26
N ASN A 591 -37.36 -7.83 14.46
CA ASN A 591 -37.57 -7.14 15.73
C ASN A 591 -36.30 -7.17 16.57
N TRP A 592 -36.10 -6.11 17.37
CA TRP A 592 -34.92 -5.93 18.21
C TRP A 592 -35.33 -5.67 19.65
N LYS A 593 -34.57 -6.19 20.61
CA LYS A 593 -34.92 -6.22 22.03
C LYS A 593 -33.72 -5.92 22.92
N LYS A 594 -33.99 -5.30 24.07
CA LYS A 594 -33.08 -5.31 25.23
C LYS A 594 -32.95 -6.71 25.78
N ARG A 595 -31.89 -7.01 26.52
CA ARG A 595 -31.69 -8.35 27.10
C ARG A 595 -32.85 -8.81 28.00
N GLU A 596 -33.45 -7.88 28.74
CA GLU A 596 -34.63 -8.13 29.59
C GLU A 596 -35.92 -8.47 28.82
N GLY A 597 -35.94 -8.26 27.50
CA GLY A 597 -37.06 -8.61 26.60
C GLY A 597 -37.87 -7.42 26.09
N THR A 598 -37.59 -6.19 26.53
CA THR A 598 -38.25 -4.97 26.05
C THR A 598 -37.95 -4.73 24.57
N ASP A 599 -38.99 -4.61 23.73
CA ASP A 599 -38.85 -4.30 22.31
C ASP A 599 -38.28 -2.89 22.08
N LEU A 600 -37.43 -2.77 21.07
CA LEU A 600 -36.75 -1.55 20.66
C LEU A 600 -37.25 -1.10 19.29
N MET A 601 -37.55 0.19 19.17
CA MET A 601 -37.87 0.81 17.88
C MET A 601 -36.58 1.17 17.15
N LEU A 602 -36.57 0.95 15.82
CA LEU A 602 -35.47 1.34 14.95
C LEU A 602 -35.66 2.78 14.40
N PRO A 603 -34.58 3.55 14.26
CA PRO A 603 -33.23 3.24 14.75
C PRO A 603 -33.17 3.30 16.28
N ILE A 604 -32.32 2.45 16.87
CA ILE A 604 -32.02 2.45 18.30
C ILE A 604 -31.25 3.73 18.61
N THR A 605 -31.75 4.51 19.57
CA THR A 605 -31.15 5.75 20.04
C THR A 605 -30.52 5.54 21.42
N GLU A 606 -29.64 6.45 21.84
CA GLU A 606 -28.99 6.32 23.15
C GLU A 606 -30.02 6.24 24.30
N VAL A 607 -31.12 7.00 24.20
CA VAL A 607 -32.17 7.07 25.22
C VAL A 607 -32.88 5.72 25.43
N ASN A 608 -33.03 4.92 24.38
CA ASN A 608 -33.74 3.65 24.45
C ASN A 608 -32.83 2.41 24.45
N ALA A 609 -31.52 2.56 24.27
CA ALA A 609 -30.57 1.46 24.24
C ALA A 609 -30.54 0.64 25.55
N ASP A 610 -30.08 -0.61 25.48
CA ASP A 610 -29.75 -1.43 26.65
C ASP A 610 -28.32 -1.10 27.09
N LEU A 611 -28.18 -0.36 28.20
CA LEU A 611 -26.88 0.03 28.73
C LEU A 611 -26.30 -1.11 29.58
N VAL A 612 -25.20 -1.70 29.10
CA VAL A 612 -24.46 -2.78 29.78
C VAL A 612 -23.49 -2.21 30.81
N PHE A 613 -22.77 -1.15 30.44
CA PHE A 613 -21.76 -0.52 31.27
C PHE A 613 -21.68 0.97 30.99
N ASP A 614 -21.78 1.77 32.05
CA ASP A 614 -21.51 3.20 32.04
C ASP A 614 -20.04 3.43 32.39
N SER A 615 -19.27 3.93 31.44
CA SER A 615 -17.84 4.19 31.61
C SER A 615 -17.53 5.54 32.25
N GLY A 616 -18.53 6.43 32.35
CA GLY A 616 -18.34 7.87 32.57
C GLY A 616 -17.36 8.45 31.56
N ASP A 617 -16.53 9.41 31.99
CA ASP A 617 -15.54 10.08 31.14
C ASP A 617 -14.31 9.22 30.77
N LYS A 618 -14.28 7.94 31.17
CA LYS A 618 -13.13 7.06 30.92
C LYS A 618 -13.34 6.25 29.65
N PRO A 619 -12.31 6.13 28.78
CA PRO A 619 -12.45 5.37 27.54
C PRO A 619 -12.68 3.89 27.79
N ASP A 620 -13.58 3.31 27.00
CA ASP A 620 -13.86 1.88 26.96
C ASP A 620 -14.07 1.39 25.52
N PHE A 621 -13.79 0.11 25.30
CA PHE A 621 -13.66 -0.46 23.97
C PHE A 621 -14.12 -1.91 23.97
N VAL A 622 -15.29 -2.19 23.41
CA VAL A 622 -15.76 -3.55 23.12
C VAL A 622 -14.75 -4.22 22.19
N TRP A 623 -14.51 -5.50 22.46
CA TRP A 623 -13.58 -6.32 21.70
C TRP A 623 -14.23 -7.59 21.15
N ASP A 624 -15.25 -8.11 21.81
CA ASP A 624 -15.96 -9.30 21.34
C ASP A 624 -17.32 -9.46 22.01
N ILE A 625 -18.20 -10.17 21.31
CA ILE A 625 -19.46 -10.68 21.83
C ILE A 625 -19.65 -12.12 21.34
N VAL A 626 -20.08 -13.00 22.24
CA VAL A 626 -20.53 -14.36 21.91
C VAL A 626 -21.78 -14.70 22.71
N VAL A 627 -22.44 -15.80 22.37
CA VAL A 627 -23.50 -16.38 23.19
C VAL A 627 -23.24 -17.85 23.50
N ASP A 628 -23.79 -18.33 24.62
CA ASP A 628 -23.86 -19.76 24.93
C ASP A 628 -25.01 -20.46 24.18
N GLU A 629 -25.17 -21.76 24.42
CA GLU A 629 -26.26 -22.58 23.85
C GLU A 629 -27.65 -22.09 24.28
N GLY A 630 -27.76 -21.36 25.39
CA GLY A 630 -28.99 -20.74 25.89
C GLY A 630 -29.23 -19.32 25.36
N TYR A 631 -28.44 -18.86 24.40
CA TYR A 631 -28.48 -17.49 23.86
C TYR A 631 -28.23 -16.40 24.91
N ASN A 632 -27.48 -16.70 25.97
CA ASN A 632 -27.03 -15.68 26.92
C ASN A 632 -25.83 -14.92 26.34
N PRO A 633 -25.85 -13.58 26.34
CA PRO A 633 -24.75 -12.77 25.82
C PRO A 633 -23.60 -12.63 26.81
N PHE A 634 -22.39 -12.71 26.26
CA PHE A 634 -21.14 -12.45 26.95
C PHE A 634 -20.34 -11.44 26.15
N ILE A 635 -19.92 -10.36 26.80
CA ILE A 635 -19.21 -9.25 26.15
C ILE A 635 -17.87 -9.06 26.87
N VAL A 636 -16.79 -8.90 26.10
CA VAL A 636 -15.49 -8.49 26.64
C VAL A 636 -15.10 -7.14 26.07
N PHE A 637 -14.51 -6.32 26.93
CA PHE A 637 -14.11 -4.96 26.58
C PHE A 637 -12.88 -4.54 27.39
N ALA A 638 -12.17 -3.55 26.87
CA ALA A 638 -11.03 -2.91 27.51
C ALA A 638 -11.50 -1.59 28.11
N TYR A 639 -11.25 -1.35 29.39
CA TYR A 639 -11.62 -0.15 30.12
C TYR A 639 -10.36 0.53 30.68
N LYS A 640 -10.28 1.85 30.59
CA LYS A 640 -9.20 2.61 31.21
C LYS A 640 -9.51 2.84 32.68
N ASP A 641 -8.71 2.30 33.58
CA ASP A 641 -8.81 2.55 35.01
C ASP A 641 -7.44 2.99 35.55
N ASP A 642 -7.22 4.32 35.57
CA ASP A 642 -5.93 4.97 35.87
C ASP A 642 -5.23 4.38 37.12
N PRO A 643 -3.95 3.93 37.03
CA PRO A 643 -3.01 4.01 35.89
C PRO A 643 -3.05 2.83 34.91
N TYR A 644 -4.02 1.93 35.06
CA TYR A 644 -4.06 0.66 34.36
C TYR A 644 -5.11 0.61 33.24
N HIS A 645 -4.91 -0.32 32.34
CA HIS A 645 -5.90 -0.75 31.34
C HIS A 645 -6.43 -2.09 31.84
N GLU A 646 -7.74 -2.24 32.01
CA GLU A 646 -8.38 -3.49 32.44
C GLU A 646 -9.14 -4.17 31.30
N PHE A 647 -8.98 -5.48 31.18
CA PHE A 647 -9.94 -6.30 30.44
C PHE A 647 -11.09 -6.70 31.37
N ARG A 648 -12.33 -6.45 30.96
CA ARG A 648 -13.54 -6.76 31.70
C ARG A 648 -14.44 -7.71 30.92
N PHE A 649 -15.23 -8.46 31.67
CA PHE A 649 -16.21 -9.42 31.17
C PHE A 649 -17.59 -9.02 31.69
N ALA A 650 -18.57 -9.00 30.80
CA ALA A 650 -19.96 -8.70 31.08
C ALA A 650 -20.83 -9.92 30.77
N ARG A 651 -21.79 -10.21 31.65
CA ARG A 651 -22.84 -11.21 31.40
C ARG A 651 -24.16 -10.77 31.97
N TRP A 652 -25.25 -11.32 31.44
CA TRP A 652 -26.56 -11.21 32.07
C TRP A 652 -26.73 -12.28 33.16
N ASN A 653 -27.19 -11.91 34.36
CA ASN A 653 -27.43 -12.86 35.45
C ASN A 653 -28.89 -13.36 35.53
N GLY A 654 -29.76 -12.89 34.64
CA GLY A 654 -31.20 -13.16 34.65
C GLY A 654 -32.04 -11.89 34.89
N SER A 655 -31.51 -10.91 35.61
CA SER A 655 -32.20 -9.65 35.94
C SER A 655 -31.41 -8.38 35.61
N SER A 656 -30.08 -8.45 35.56
CA SER A 656 -29.22 -7.30 35.29
C SER A 656 -27.89 -7.74 34.66
N TRP A 657 -27.20 -6.79 34.05
CA TRP A 657 -25.82 -6.95 33.64
C TRP A 657 -24.91 -7.00 34.87
N VAL A 658 -24.00 -7.97 34.90
CA VAL A 658 -22.96 -8.11 35.93
C VAL A 658 -21.59 -8.17 35.28
N MET A 659 -20.62 -7.56 35.96
CA MET A 659 -19.30 -7.26 35.40
C MET A 659 -18.20 -7.79 36.32
N SER A 660 -17.12 -8.29 35.73
CA SER A 660 -15.94 -8.76 36.45
C SER A 660 -14.66 -8.29 35.77
N SER A 661 -13.62 -7.95 36.55
CA SER A 661 -12.28 -7.72 36.01
C SER A 661 -11.59 -9.06 35.73
N ILE A 662 -11.04 -9.22 34.52
CA ILE A 662 -10.29 -10.41 34.12
C ILE A 662 -8.83 -10.22 34.52
N THR A 663 -8.21 -9.16 33.99
CA THR A 663 -6.80 -8.82 34.26
C THR A 663 -6.47 -7.45 33.68
N SER A 664 -5.46 -6.78 34.24
CA SER A 664 -4.94 -5.53 33.66
C SER A 664 -3.95 -5.79 32.50
N SER A 665 -3.69 -4.84 31.61
CA SER A 665 -2.62 -4.95 30.60
C SER A 665 -2.06 -3.55 30.32
N SER A 666 -1.32 -3.40 29.22
CA SER A 666 -0.92 -2.09 28.72
C SER A 666 -1.58 -1.79 27.38
N MET A 667 -1.32 -0.58 26.95
CA MET A 667 -1.61 -0.06 25.62
C MET A 667 -0.84 -0.84 24.54
N LEU A 668 -1.42 -0.91 23.34
CA LEU A 668 -0.79 -1.52 22.17
C LEU A 668 0.40 -0.68 21.68
N TYR A 669 0.24 0.64 21.66
CA TYR A 669 1.25 1.59 21.22
C TYR A 669 1.14 2.90 22.00
N ASP A 670 2.26 3.63 22.06
CA ASP A 670 2.36 4.89 22.79
C ASP A 670 2.10 6.07 21.86
N SER A 671 0.81 6.42 21.68
CA SER A 671 0.38 7.58 20.89
C SER A 671 -0.43 8.60 21.70
N GLY A 672 -0.55 8.41 23.02
CA GLY A 672 -1.47 9.19 23.86
C GLY A 672 -2.96 8.81 23.76
N ASN A 673 -3.36 7.92 22.83
CA ASN A 673 -4.76 7.48 22.66
C ASN A 673 -4.98 6.09 23.26
N PHE A 674 -6.08 5.88 24.01
CA PHE A 674 -6.43 4.58 24.60
C PHE A 674 -6.74 3.52 23.52
N PHE A 675 -5.90 2.48 23.42
CA PHE A 675 -6.07 1.36 22.51
C PHE A 675 -5.33 0.11 23.04
N SER A 676 -6.09 -0.95 23.25
CA SER A 676 -5.62 -2.21 23.85
C SER A 676 -4.99 -3.15 22.81
N GLY A 677 -4.17 -4.11 23.29
CA GLY A 677 -3.74 -5.25 22.48
C GLY A 677 -4.84 -6.26 22.18
N GLY A 678 -5.98 -6.21 22.87
CA GLY A 678 -7.20 -6.96 22.54
C GLY A 678 -7.44 -8.25 23.33
N ILE A 679 -8.71 -8.67 23.33
CA ILE A 679 -9.26 -9.85 23.99
C ILE A 679 -10.37 -10.45 23.12
N VAL A 680 -10.54 -11.77 23.12
CA VAL A 680 -11.65 -12.48 22.46
C VAL A 680 -12.16 -13.61 23.32
N ILE A 681 -13.43 -13.97 23.16
CA ILE A 681 -14.08 -15.06 23.88
C ILE A 681 -14.04 -16.31 23.01
N ASP A 682 -13.75 -17.48 23.60
CA ASP A 682 -13.89 -18.76 22.90
C ASP A 682 -15.40 -19.08 22.75
N PRO A 683 -15.97 -19.11 21.53
CA PRO A 683 -17.39 -19.38 21.35
C PRO A 683 -17.79 -20.81 21.78
N ASN A 684 -16.83 -21.74 21.87
CA ASN A 684 -17.07 -23.09 22.36
C ASN A 684 -16.98 -23.20 23.89
N ASN A 685 -16.47 -22.16 24.57
CA ASN A 685 -16.43 -22.06 26.02
C ASN A 685 -16.41 -20.59 26.44
N VAL A 686 -17.59 -20.04 26.71
CA VAL A 686 -17.80 -18.61 27.01
C VAL A 686 -17.05 -18.12 28.26
N TYR A 687 -16.58 -19.02 29.12
CA TYR A 687 -15.75 -18.70 30.29
C TYR A 687 -14.25 -18.88 30.03
N LYS A 688 -13.85 -18.97 28.76
CA LYS A 688 -12.46 -18.98 28.29
C LYS A 688 -12.24 -17.80 27.36
N VAL A 689 -11.19 -17.05 27.63
CA VAL A 689 -10.79 -15.90 26.81
C VAL A 689 -9.34 -16.05 26.35
N TYR A 690 -9.03 -15.37 25.24
CA TYR A 690 -7.67 -15.20 24.75
C TYR A 690 -7.37 -13.70 24.68
N LEU A 691 -6.31 -13.25 25.34
CA LEU A 691 -6.02 -11.82 25.50
C LEU A 691 -4.54 -11.50 25.28
N SER A 692 -4.28 -10.26 24.89
CA SER A 692 -2.95 -9.70 24.70
C SER A 692 -2.47 -9.01 25.99
N LYS A 693 -1.65 -9.72 26.76
CA LYS A 693 -1.12 -9.27 28.04
C LYS A 693 0.27 -8.65 27.90
N LYS A 694 0.48 -7.46 28.46
CA LYS A 694 1.81 -6.85 28.52
C LYS A 694 2.71 -7.59 29.51
N ARG A 695 3.83 -8.08 29.00
CA ARG A 695 5.02 -8.55 29.74
C ARG A 695 6.20 -7.65 29.31
N ALA A 696 7.32 -8.21 28.87
CA ALA A 696 8.34 -7.44 28.15
C ALA A 696 7.81 -6.96 26.77
N LYS A 697 7.09 -7.85 26.08
CA LYS A 697 6.27 -7.58 24.91
C LYS A 697 4.82 -7.93 25.20
N LEU A 698 3.90 -7.56 24.32
CA LEU A 698 2.54 -8.08 24.34
C LEU A 698 2.57 -9.55 23.93
N GLU A 699 1.97 -10.39 24.77
CA GLU A 699 1.91 -11.83 24.61
C GLU A 699 0.45 -12.30 24.60
N ILE A 700 0.15 -13.31 23.80
CA ILE A 700 -1.17 -13.95 23.81
C ILE A 700 -1.21 -14.97 24.95
N GLU A 701 -2.17 -14.78 25.86
CA GLU A 701 -2.45 -15.68 26.98
C GLU A 701 -3.90 -16.17 26.90
N SER A 702 -4.15 -17.41 27.31
CA SER A 702 -5.51 -17.91 27.58
C SER A 702 -5.81 -17.81 29.07
N TRP A 703 -7.02 -17.41 29.39
CA TRP A 703 -7.54 -17.30 30.76
C TRP A 703 -8.89 -18.01 30.84
N ILE A 704 -9.18 -18.59 32.00
CA ILE A 704 -10.40 -19.35 32.26
C ILE A 704 -11.01 -18.95 33.60
N SER A 705 -12.34 -18.96 33.67
CA SER A 705 -13.11 -18.88 34.90
C SER A 705 -13.82 -20.21 35.17
N SER A 706 -13.90 -20.58 36.45
CA SER A 706 -14.62 -21.78 36.94
C SER A 706 -15.83 -21.44 37.82
N ASP A 707 -16.15 -20.16 37.94
CA ASP A 707 -17.16 -19.57 38.83
C ASP A 707 -18.03 -18.57 38.07
N PHE A 708 -18.46 -18.95 36.87
CA PHE A 708 -19.37 -18.17 36.03
C PHE A 708 -18.86 -16.75 35.70
N GLY A 709 -17.55 -16.61 35.50
CA GLY A 709 -16.91 -15.36 35.15
C GLY A 709 -16.55 -14.48 36.34
N GLU A 710 -16.80 -14.88 37.59
CA GLU A 710 -16.51 -14.05 38.76
C GLU A 710 -15.00 -13.86 38.99
N THR A 711 -14.21 -14.94 38.87
CA THR A 711 -12.75 -14.89 38.97
C THR A 711 -12.07 -15.56 37.77
N TRP A 712 -10.90 -15.03 37.39
CA TRP A 712 -10.17 -15.46 36.20
C TRP A 712 -8.75 -15.88 36.55
N LYS A 713 -8.31 -16.99 35.97
CA LYS A 713 -6.93 -17.49 36.11
C LYS A 713 -6.33 -17.76 34.74
N LYS A 714 -5.06 -17.40 34.58
CA LYS A 714 -4.28 -17.76 33.40
C LYS A 714 -4.23 -19.29 33.28
N SER A 715 -4.67 -19.83 32.16
CA SER A 715 -4.66 -21.26 31.85
C SER A 715 -3.46 -21.64 30.97
N GLU A 716 -3.14 -20.81 29.96
CA GLU A 716 -2.13 -21.13 28.96
C GLU A 716 -1.35 -19.87 28.54
N SER A 717 -0.04 -20.01 28.29
CA SER A 717 0.74 -19.03 27.54
C SER A 717 0.79 -19.46 26.07
N ILE A 718 0.00 -18.80 25.21
CA ILE A 718 0.02 -19.11 23.77
C ILE A 718 1.35 -18.64 23.18
N THR A 719 1.79 -17.43 23.53
CA THR A 719 3.14 -16.91 23.26
C THR A 719 3.86 -16.53 24.56
N GLN A 720 5.19 -16.49 24.53
CA GLN A 720 6.03 -16.08 25.65
C GLN A 720 7.42 -15.67 25.16
N ASN A 721 8.01 -14.65 25.79
CA ASN A 721 9.36 -14.15 25.49
C ASN A 721 9.54 -13.79 24.01
N SER A 722 8.49 -13.25 23.40
CA SER A 722 8.48 -12.82 22.00
C SER A 722 9.42 -11.64 21.78
N LEU A 723 10.02 -11.56 20.59
CA LEU A 723 10.86 -10.42 20.19
C LEU A 723 10.04 -9.19 19.79
N VAL A 724 8.79 -9.40 19.41
CA VAL A 724 7.84 -8.37 18.98
C VAL A 724 6.51 -8.55 19.72
N ASP A 725 5.66 -7.52 19.67
CA ASP A 725 4.35 -7.54 20.29
C ASP A 725 3.39 -8.46 19.51
N ASN A 726 2.54 -9.19 20.22
CA ASN A 726 1.47 -10.01 19.67
C ASN A 726 0.12 -9.48 20.18
N PHE A 727 -0.80 -9.20 19.26
CA PHE A 727 -2.02 -8.45 19.54
C PHE A 727 -3.16 -8.82 18.57
N ARG A 728 -4.37 -8.36 18.89
CA ARG A 728 -5.63 -8.65 18.18
C ARG A 728 -5.81 -10.15 17.92
N PRO A 729 -5.85 -10.98 18.98
CA PRO A 729 -6.21 -12.39 18.79
C PRO A 729 -7.62 -12.47 18.18
N GLN A 730 -7.80 -13.40 17.24
CA GLN A 730 -9.12 -13.79 16.74
C GLN A 730 -9.24 -15.32 16.82
N VAL A 731 -10.40 -15.79 17.26
CA VAL A 731 -10.73 -17.22 17.24
C VAL A 731 -11.05 -17.63 15.81
N VAL A 732 -10.43 -18.72 15.36
CA VAL A 732 -10.76 -19.34 14.08
C VAL A 732 -12.15 -19.96 14.21
N GLN A 733 -13.10 -19.52 13.40
CA GLN A 733 -14.44 -20.08 13.43
C GLN A 733 -14.40 -21.57 13.08
N ASN A 734 -15.10 -22.41 13.87
CA ASN A 734 -15.12 -23.88 13.74
C ASN A 734 -13.74 -24.54 13.85
N TYR A 735 -12.81 -23.97 14.63
CA TYR A 735 -11.41 -24.40 14.69
C TYR A 735 -11.19 -25.91 14.89
N ALA A 736 -10.02 -26.39 14.45
CA ALA A 736 -9.45 -27.63 14.93
C ALA A 736 -8.63 -27.35 16.20
N GLU A 737 -8.54 -28.30 17.14
CA GLU A 737 -7.88 -28.08 18.44
C GLU A 737 -6.42 -27.61 18.33
N ASN A 738 -5.73 -27.99 17.25
CA ASN A 738 -4.35 -27.60 16.97
C ASN A 738 -4.20 -26.24 16.27
N PHE A 739 -5.30 -25.56 15.92
CA PHE A 739 -5.30 -24.27 15.23
C PHE A 739 -6.50 -23.43 15.65
N ARG A 740 -6.50 -22.96 16.90
CA ARG A 740 -7.60 -22.19 17.52
C ARG A 740 -7.55 -20.70 17.19
N LEU A 741 -6.35 -20.15 17.02
CA LEU A 741 -6.13 -18.71 16.96
C LEU A 741 -5.30 -18.26 15.75
N VAL A 742 -5.66 -17.08 15.25
CA VAL A 742 -4.79 -16.20 14.46
C VAL A 742 -4.64 -14.87 15.17
N TRP A 743 -3.51 -14.18 14.99
CA TRP A 743 -3.27 -12.86 15.60
C TRP A 743 -2.27 -12.05 14.78
N SER A 744 -2.21 -10.74 15.06
CA SER A 744 -1.21 -9.84 14.49
C SER A 744 0.05 -9.82 15.37
N SER A 745 1.23 -9.81 14.75
CA SER A 745 2.52 -9.87 15.44
C SER A 745 3.53 -8.93 14.78
N GLY A 746 4.11 -8.01 15.53
CA GLY A 746 5.03 -7.01 14.98
C GLY A 746 5.11 -5.73 15.78
N ILE A 747 5.50 -4.65 15.10
CA ILE A 747 5.48 -3.28 15.65
C ILE A 747 4.28 -2.57 15.03
N TYR A 748 3.28 -2.26 15.84
CA TYR A 748 2.13 -1.48 15.42
C TYR A 748 2.27 -0.04 15.90
N GLU A 749 2.32 0.91 14.98
CA GLU A 749 2.60 2.32 15.28
C GLU A 749 1.31 3.16 15.32
N GLY A 750 0.18 2.60 14.88
CA GLY A 750 -1.11 3.27 14.89
C GLY A 750 -1.17 4.45 13.91
N LEU A 751 -1.90 5.48 14.29
CA LEU A 751 -2.09 6.69 13.48
C LEU A 751 -0.85 7.62 13.60
N ILE A 752 -0.13 7.85 12.51
CA ILE A 752 0.95 8.84 12.41
C ILE A 752 0.59 9.87 11.33
N ASN A 753 0.53 11.15 11.69
CA ASN A 753 0.16 12.27 10.78
C ASN A 753 -1.18 12.03 10.04
N SER A 754 -2.21 11.57 10.76
CA SER A 754 -3.53 11.26 10.20
C SER A 754 -3.54 10.14 9.14
N GLN A 755 -2.50 9.31 9.11
CA GLN A 755 -2.44 8.09 8.31
C GLN A 755 -2.15 6.90 9.20
N TRP A 756 -2.90 5.82 9.00
CA TRP A 756 -2.60 4.56 9.66
C TRP A 756 -1.22 4.04 9.18
N SER A 757 -0.35 3.66 10.12
CA SER A 757 1.06 3.40 9.86
C SER A 757 1.61 2.24 10.72
N GLY A 758 2.77 1.70 10.34
CA GLY A 758 3.44 0.60 11.03
C GLY A 758 3.12 -0.80 10.51
N PHE A 759 2.12 -0.96 9.61
CA PHE A 759 1.67 -2.27 9.13
C PHE A 759 2.71 -3.09 8.33
N GLU A 760 3.67 -2.45 7.66
CA GLU A 760 4.74 -3.18 6.95
C GLU A 760 5.59 -4.04 7.90
N LYS A 761 5.59 -3.69 9.19
CA LYS A 761 6.29 -4.37 10.29
C LYS A 761 5.39 -5.35 11.05
N VAL A 762 4.14 -5.54 10.62
CA VAL A 762 3.18 -6.47 11.20
C VAL A 762 3.05 -7.70 10.31
N ASN A 763 2.95 -8.86 10.95
CA ASN A 763 2.73 -10.16 10.32
C ASN A 763 1.49 -10.80 10.93
N ILE A 764 0.94 -11.79 10.25
CA ILE A 764 -0.11 -12.64 10.83
C ILE A 764 0.52 -13.94 11.30
N GLN A 765 0.21 -14.32 12.53
CA GLN A 765 0.68 -15.53 13.17
C GLN A 765 -0.49 -16.43 13.55
N SER A 766 -0.14 -17.67 13.87
CA SER A 766 -1.04 -18.70 14.36
C SER A 766 -0.30 -19.59 15.35
N GLU A 767 -1.04 -20.45 16.05
CA GLU A 767 -0.44 -21.47 16.91
C GLU A 767 0.53 -22.40 16.16
N LEU A 768 0.35 -22.55 14.85
CA LEU A 768 1.21 -23.35 13.99
C LEU A 768 2.50 -22.64 13.59
N THR A 769 2.55 -21.30 13.66
CA THR A 769 3.66 -20.46 13.17
C THR A 769 4.34 -19.63 14.27
N LYS A 770 3.82 -19.65 15.50
CA LYS A 770 4.29 -18.84 16.64
C LYS A 770 5.77 -18.97 17.00
N ALA A 771 6.40 -20.10 16.70
CA ALA A 771 7.80 -20.35 17.01
C ALA A 771 8.80 -19.65 16.05
N TYR A 772 8.33 -18.97 15.00
CA TYR A 772 9.16 -18.55 13.86
C TYR A 772 9.28 -17.02 13.70
N ILE A 773 9.35 -16.24 14.78
CA ILE A 773 9.93 -14.90 14.64
C ILE A 773 11.41 -15.12 14.35
N PRO A 774 11.96 -14.76 13.17
CA PRO A 774 13.37 -15.02 12.88
C PRO A 774 14.21 -14.30 13.93
N SER A 775 14.91 -15.09 14.76
CA SER A 775 16.19 -14.67 15.28
C SER A 775 16.98 -14.18 14.08
N SER A 776 17.39 -12.91 14.10
CA SER A 776 18.50 -12.46 13.27
C SER A 776 19.53 -13.59 13.20
N CYS A 777 19.92 -14.01 11.99
CA CYS A 777 21.10 -14.83 11.79
C CYS A 777 22.23 -14.22 12.62
N ASN A 778 22.48 -14.76 13.80
CA ASN A 778 23.66 -14.45 14.58
C ASN A 778 24.79 -15.20 13.89
N PHE A 779 25.41 -14.60 12.89
CA PHE A 779 26.80 -14.88 12.56
C PHE A 779 27.40 -13.68 11.82
N LEU A 780 28.62 -13.32 12.23
CA LEU A 780 29.50 -12.22 11.76
C LEU A 780 29.52 -10.91 12.57
N ALA A 781 29.30 -10.95 13.89
CA ALA A 781 29.83 -9.91 14.79
C ALA A 781 31.24 -10.23 15.35
N GLY A 782 31.87 -11.34 14.95
CA GLY A 782 33.04 -11.88 15.66
C GLY A 782 34.41 -11.89 14.95
N SER A 783 34.52 -11.53 13.67
CA SER A 783 35.77 -11.85 12.93
C SER A 783 36.29 -10.82 11.93
N TRP A 784 35.94 -9.53 12.08
CA TRP A 784 36.51 -8.45 11.24
C TRP A 784 37.39 -7.44 12.00
N LEU A 785 37.68 -7.68 13.28
CA LEU A 785 38.50 -6.80 14.13
C LEU A 785 40.00 -7.15 14.18
N TRP A 786 40.50 -8.02 13.30
CA TRP A 786 41.93 -8.42 13.27
C TRP A 786 42.70 -7.97 12.02
N LEU A 787 42.15 -7.08 11.18
CA LEU A 787 42.84 -6.56 9.99
C LEU A 787 42.99 -5.03 9.97
N ILE A 788 42.78 -4.37 11.10
CA ILE A 788 43.23 -3.00 11.33
C ILE A 788 43.84 -2.93 12.74
N HIS A 789 45.01 -3.57 12.88
CA HIS A 789 46.07 -3.15 13.79
C HIS A 789 47.42 -3.55 13.23
#